data_AF-A0A9W7VZL1-F1
#
_entry.id   AF-A0A9W7VZL1-F1
#
_cell.length_a   1.000
_cell.length_b   1.000
_cell.length_c   1.000
_cell.angle_alpha   90.00
_cell.angle_beta   90.00
_cell.angle_gamma   90.00
#
_symmetry.space_group_name_H-M   'P 1'
#
loop_
_entity.id
_entity.type
_entity.pdbx_description
1 polymer ?
#
loop_
_entity_poly.entity_id
_entity_poly.type
_entity_poly.pdbx_seq_one_letter_code
_entity_poly.pdbx_strand_id
1 'polypeptide(L)'
;MFTSLRPLLLLSTIFFASLVTWLCLMWTGNSYQLPVRVSHITADDLRTFGLHAINNTVVLVPVNMGMLHLAENLLCSLRQTTFDEKKLVFWALDDQAQVILDGKGYATYRDPSLFATSENENKHGDTDNYKRMMLERPKFFMDFLSTGFDLMMLDADTVYFQSPLDMLAQPNSTWPEADIVFSTDAREFYQEHPAFQDAWRRGDNVPPVCNGIFWMASNLHTINIWAEMLGIFNGGWTTSWYRQRTQFWDDQRGMDVLLNDGRAKVIGPYPAGISEDEVPVPHTQRYGKPMINVRLLDQTQVVNGQLLRNRSQQYQHYLAELRAMGRERIAAHFNWATVDETKEEGAQAQDLWYLDDQGRCQSLAESRPLQKGFAFPLEWLVRYGRSKAGKKDQASDARCYTHRLISEVGEAPYPTPGPKDIIVKTAAVAINPLDYKIQDSNPPVAGKPIQYPTILGADLAGTIVGIGSEVKNRVIGQCVVANADGISRGQSAGSAFQMFVVVAEAASTLLPDGLAFEAGAVLPLGCDTAMAGLFVRGQLGLSTARLGGHDAETPEPGSAVLIWGGSSSVGCCAIQLANAAGYEVYTTASRRNEALCMSVGAVRVFDHSSPSGEKGLVEALRGKKVVGALDCIADGEKTIEACARILALVGGVKKVVAVLAPPCVEPVEGVTAQRLSIPALKSSRAYEVVHAWMARALADGSLQCKPDPYVVGEGLESVQAGVDMVRDGVSATKVVVRLSPC
;
A
#
# COMPACT_ATOMS: atom_id res chain seq x y z
N MET A 1 -25.61 70.23 -69.62
CA MET A 1 -24.30 69.56 -69.42
C MET A 1 -23.94 69.34 -67.93
N PHE A 2 -24.88 69.50 -66.99
CA PHE A 2 -24.68 69.29 -65.54
C PHE A 2 -25.78 68.40 -64.94
N THR A 3 -26.15 67.33 -65.64
CA THR A 3 -27.16 66.36 -65.17
C THR A 3 -26.72 64.90 -65.30
N SER A 4 -25.53 64.63 -65.84
CA SER A 4 -25.03 63.27 -66.08
C SER A 4 -23.95 62.78 -65.09
N LEU A 5 -23.54 63.59 -64.11
CA LEU A 5 -22.49 63.23 -63.15
C LEU A 5 -23.00 62.74 -61.79
N ARG A 6 -24.31 62.88 -61.51
CA ARG A 6 -24.90 62.34 -60.27
C ARG A 6 -24.88 60.81 -60.18
N PRO A 7 -25.08 60.02 -61.26
CA PRO A 7 -24.96 58.57 -61.18
C PRO A 7 -23.52 58.12 -60.97
N LEU A 8 -22.53 58.86 -61.49
CA LEU A 8 -21.11 58.53 -61.35
C LEU A 8 -20.56 58.89 -59.96
N LEU A 9 -21.05 59.96 -59.33
CA LEU A 9 -20.73 60.28 -57.93
C LEU A 9 -21.50 59.38 -56.96
N LEU A 10 -22.73 58.94 -57.27
CA LEU A 10 -23.43 57.91 -56.49
C LEU A 10 -22.76 56.55 -56.65
N LEU A 11 -22.37 56.16 -57.86
CA LEU A 11 -21.64 54.92 -58.09
C LEU A 11 -20.27 54.98 -57.44
N SER A 12 -19.55 56.10 -57.47
CA SER A 12 -18.26 56.20 -56.77
C SER A 12 -18.42 56.23 -55.26
N THR A 13 -19.46 56.86 -54.69
CA THR A 13 -19.72 56.82 -53.24
C THR A 13 -20.31 55.50 -52.80
N ILE A 14 -21.09 54.79 -53.63
CA ILE A 14 -21.52 53.42 -53.36
C ILE A 14 -20.35 52.46 -53.54
N PHE A 15 -19.43 52.66 -54.48
CA PHE A 15 -18.23 51.83 -54.62
C PHE A 15 -17.22 52.12 -53.51
N PHE A 16 -17.07 53.38 -53.07
CA PHE A 16 -16.22 53.71 -51.92
C PHE A 16 -16.87 53.31 -50.60
N ALA A 17 -18.18 53.44 -50.44
CA ALA A 17 -18.89 52.92 -49.28
C ALA A 17 -18.90 51.40 -49.31
N SER A 18 -19.04 50.75 -50.45
CA SER A 18 -18.95 49.29 -50.56
C SER A 18 -17.52 48.81 -50.39
N LEU A 19 -16.50 49.53 -50.86
CA LEU A 19 -15.09 49.18 -50.68
C LEU A 19 -14.64 49.48 -49.24
N VAL A 20 -15.13 50.54 -48.60
CA VAL A 20 -14.90 50.82 -47.17
C VAL A 20 -15.74 49.89 -46.30
N THR A 21 -16.93 49.48 -46.71
CA THR A 21 -17.71 48.45 -46.01
C THR A 21 -17.16 47.06 -46.29
N TRP A 22 -16.49 46.81 -47.42
CA TRP A 22 -15.83 45.54 -47.74
C TRP A 22 -14.43 45.47 -47.14
N LEU A 23 -13.70 46.59 -47.07
CA LEU A 23 -12.46 46.73 -46.28
C LEU A 23 -12.77 46.74 -44.79
N CYS A 24 -13.86 47.36 -44.32
CA CYS A 24 -14.36 47.15 -42.96
C CYS A 24 -14.86 45.71 -42.81
N LEU A 25 -15.57 45.08 -43.74
CA LEU A 25 -15.86 43.64 -43.64
C LEU A 25 -14.62 42.74 -43.82
N MET A 26 -13.45 43.29 -44.17
CA MET A 26 -12.16 42.59 -44.12
C MET A 26 -11.34 42.97 -42.89
N TRP A 27 -11.70 44.04 -42.17
CA TRP A 27 -10.93 44.59 -41.04
C TRP A 27 -11.72 44.55 -39.71
N THR A 28 -13.01 44.83 -39.74
CA THR A 28 -14.05 44.51 -38.76
C THR A 28 -14.78 43.20 -39.06
N GLY A 29 -14.67 42.65 -40.27
CA GLY A 29 -15.03 41.26 -40.52
C GLY A 29 -13.89 40.34 -40.11
N ASN A 30 -13.62 40.33 -38.81
CA ASN A 30 -13.59 39.04 -38.13
C ASN A 30 -15.00 38.43 -38.26
N SER A 31 -15.37 38.00 -39.47
CA SER A 31 -15.97 36.68 -39.55
C SER A 31 -14.92 35.81 -38.91
N TYR A 32 -15.10 35.55 -37.61
CA TYR A 32 -14.43 34.49 -36.90
C TYR A 32 -14.78 33.23 -37.70
N GLN A 33 -14.04 32.97 -38.78
CA GLN A 33 -13.93 31.63 -39.30
C GLN A 33 -13.45 30.88 -38.07
N LEU A 34 -14.34 30.02 -37.54
CA LEU A 34 -13.93 29.06 -36.53
C LEU A 34 -12.58 28.51 -37.01
N PRO A 35 -11.54 28.54 -36.16
CA PRO A 35 -10.23 28.07 -36.56
C PRO A 35 -10.41 26.72 -37.26
N VAL A 36 -9.76 26.54 -38.41
CA VAL A 36 -9.73 25.24 -39.10
C VAL A 36 -9.42 24.21 -38.02
N ARG A 37 -10.32 23.25 -37.78
CA ARG A 37 -10.10 22.24 -36.73
C ARG A 37 -8.69 21.66 -36.90
N VAL A 38 -7.87 21.83 -35.88
CA VAL A 38 -6.45 21.43 -35.88
C VAL A 38 -6.26 20.09 -35.17
N SER A 39 -7.24 19.68 -34.35
CA SER A 39 -7.34 18.41 -33.66
C SER A 39 -8.20 17.40 -34.45
N HIS A 40 -8.02 16.11 -34.17
CA HIS A 40 -8.73 15.03 -34.84
C HIS A 40 -10.10 14.68 -34.22
N ILE A 41 -10.88 15.67 -33.77
CA ILE A 41 -12.26 15.42 -33.27
C ILE A 41 -13.16 15.00 -34.44
N THR A 42 -13.54 13.73 -34.45
CA THR A 42 -14.40 13.11 -35.47
C THR A 42 -15.89 13.36 -35.19
N ALA A 43 -16.74 13.00 -36.16
CA ALA A 43 -18.18 13.01 -35.97
C ALA A 43 -18.66 12.02 -34.89
N ASP A 44 -17.88 10.96 -34.62
CA ASP A 44 -18.19 9.93 -33.63
C ASP A 44 -17.88 10.46 -32.23
N ASP A 45 -16.76 11.17 -32.08
CA ASP A 45 -16.40 11.86 -30.84
C ASP A 45 -17.45 12.90 -30.45
N LEU A 46 -17.96 13.68 -31.42
CA LEU A 46 -19.05 14.63 -31.18
C LEU A 46 -20.33 13.94 -30.68
N ARG A 47 -20.64 12.73 -31.18
CA ARG A 47 -21.78 11.95 -30.69
C ARG A 47 -21.53 11.46 -29.27
N THR A 48 -20.32 10.98 -28.98
CA THR A 48 -19.91 10.58 -27.64
C THR A 48 -20.06 11.76 -26.67
N PHE A 49 -19.49 12.93 -27.00
CA PHE A 49 -19.61 14.15 -26.20
C PHE A 49 -21.09 14.53 -25.98
N GLY A 50 -21.90 14.53 -27.03
CA GLY A 50 -23.33 14.87 -26.91
C GLY A 50 -24.14 13.90 -26.03
N LEU A 51 -23.83 12.60 -26.05
CA LEU A 51 -24.51 11.60 -25.21
C LEU A 51 -24.13 11.73 -23.72
N HIS A 52 -22.94 12.27 -23.44
CA HIS A 52 -22.35 12.35 -22.10
C HIS A 52 -22.44 13.75 -21.49
N ALA A 53 -22.76 14.78 -22.28
CA ALA A 53 -22.97 16.13 -21.78
C ALA A 53 -24.13 16.22 -20.77
N ILE A 54 -23.94 17.02 -19.73
CA ILE A 54 -24.94 17.41 -18.73
C ILE A 54 -25.06 18.93 -18.78
N ASN A 55 -26.25 19.46 -19.08
CA ASN A 55 -26.47 20.90 -19.22
C ASN A 55 -25.42 21.59 -20.11
N ASN A 56 -25.16 21.00 -21.29
CA ASN A 56 -24.13 21.42 -22.25
C ASN A 56 -22.66 21.25 -21.82
N THR A 57 -22.40 20.86 -20.57
CA THR A 57 -21.05 20.59 -20.06
C THR A 57 -20.66 19.13 -20.26
N VAL A 58 -19.52 18.89 -20.89
CA VAL A 58 -18.87 17.58 -20.94
C VAL A 58 -17.81 17.52 -19.85
N VAL A 59 -17.86 16.46 -19.04
CA VAL A 59 -16.87 16.22 -17.99
C VAL A 59 -15.81 15.27 -18.52
N LEU A 60 -14.58 15.76 -18.65
CA LEU A 60 -13.48 15.09 -19.33
C LEU A 60 -12.30 14.83 -18.39
N VAL A 61 -11.76 13.62 -18.43
CA VAL A 61 -10.67 13.18 -17.54
C VAL A 61 -9.51 12.63 -18.37
N PRO A 62 -8.33 13.27 -18.43
CA PRO A 62 -7.17 12.73 -19.12
C PRO A 62 -6.57 11.55 -18.32
N VAL A 63 -6.37 10.40 -18.97
CA VAL A 63 -5.84 9.19 -18.32
C VAL A 63 -4.90 8.43 -19.25
N ASN A 64 -3.74 8.03 -18.74
CA ASN A 64 -2.84 7.05 -19.35
C ASN A 64 -2.81 5.75 -18.52
N MET A 65 -2.15 4.70 -19.00
CA MET A 65 -2.06 3.41 -18.32
C MET A 65 -1.50 3.54 -16.90
N GLY A 66 -0.51 4.40 -16.70
CA GLY A 66 0.08 4.68 -15.40
C GLY A 66 -0.86 5.39 -14.42
N MET A 67 -1.97 5.97 -14.88
CA MET A 67 -2.95 6.71 -14.08
C MET A 67 -4.25 5.93 -13.83
N LEU A 68 -4.37 4.69 -14.31
CA LEU A 68 -5.63 3.93 -14.19
C LEU A 68 -6.06 3.72 -12.73
N HIS A 69 -5.12 3.51 -11.81
CA HIS A 69 -5.40 3.42 -10.38
C HIS A 69 -6.00 4.73 -9.80
N LEU A 70 -5.50 5.88 -10.25
CA LEU A 70 -6.04 7.20 -9.88
C LEU A 70 -7.46 7.36 -10.43
N ALA A 71 -7.68 7.00 -11.70
CA ALA A 71 -9.00 7.03 -12.32
C ALA A 71 -10.01 6.15 -11.57
N GLU A 72 -9.60 4.98 -11.06
CA GLU A 72 -10.46 4.14 -10.22
C GLU A 72 -10.80 4.80 -8.87
N ASN A 73 -9.84 5.50 -8.24
CA ASN A 73 -10.08 6.31 -7.05
C ASN A 73 -11.07 7.47 -7.31
N LEU A 74 -10.90 8.19 -8.41
CA LEU A 74 -11.83 9.23 -8.85
C LEU A 74 -13.25 8.66 -9.00
N LEU A 75 -13.40 7.60 -9.79
CA LEU A 75 -14.67 6.90 -10.02
C LEU A 75 -15.30 6.44 -8.71
N CYS A 76 -14.45 5.96 -7.80
CA CYS A 76 -14.88 5.49 -6.51
C CYS A 76 -15.50 6.60 -5.65
N SER A 77 -14.87 7.78 -5.61
CA SER A 77 -15.42 8.93 -4.91
C SER A 77 -16.70 9.46 -5.57
N LEU A 78 -16.75 9.51 -6.90
CA LEU A 78 -17.92 10.00 -7.65
C LEU A 78 -19.18 9.14 -7.42
N ARG A 79 -19.03 7.82 -7.27
CA ARG A 79 -20.12 6.89 -6.92
C ARG A 79 -20.82 7.22 -5.62
N GLN A 80 -20.17 7.98 -4.74
CA GLN A 80 -20.72 8.42 -3.45
C GLN A 80 -21.40 9.77 -3.54
N THR A 81 -21.39 10.39 -4.72
CA THR A 81 -22.01 11.68 -5.00
C THR A 81 -23.29 11.48 -5.81
N THR A 82 -23.98 12.57 -6.13
CA THR A 82 -25.12 12.57 -7.05
C THR A 82 -24.72 12.52 -8.52
N PHE A 83 -23.43 12.54 -8.83
CA PHE A 83 -22.93 12.52 -10.21
C PHE A 83 -22.97 11.11 -10.79
N ASP A 84 -23.54 10.97 -11.98
CA ASP A 84 -23.50 9.72 -12.75
C ASP A 84 -22.10 9.56 -13.38
N GLU A 85 -21.26 8.67 -12.83
CA GLU A 85 -19.91 8.46 -13.35
C GLU A 85 -19.88 7.97 -14.81
N LYS A 86 -21.01 7.44 -15.33
CA LYS A 86 -21.13 7.05 -16.74
C LYS A 86 -21.26 8.24 -17.67
N LYS A 87 -21.37 9.46 -17.15
CA LYS A 87 -21.29 10.71 -17.90
C LYS A 87 -19.87 11.24 -18.07
N LEU A 88 -18.87 10.60 -17.47
CA LEU A 88 -17.47 10.93 -17.74
C LEU A 88 -17.09 10.49 -19.15
N VAL A 89 -16.31 11.35 -19.81
CA VAL A 89 -15.56 11.00 -21.02
C VAL A 89 -14.08 10.97 -20.65
N PHE A 90 -13.46 9.80 -20.73
CA PHE A 90 -12.04 9.68 -20.49
C PHE A 90 -11.25 10.05 -21.74
N TRP A 91 -10.41 11.06 -21.66
CA TRP A 91 -9.43 11.35 -22.70
C TRP A 91 -8.25 10.39 -22.52
N ALA A 92 -8.32 9.27 -23.24
CA ALA A 92 -7.29 8.24 -23.20
C ALA A 92 -6.04 8.72 -23.92
N LEU A 93 -4.96 8.87 -23.16
CA LEU A 93 -3.66 9.33 -23.66
C LEU A 93 -2.80 8.18 -24.20
N ASP A 94 -3.25 6.92 -24.12
CA ASP A 94 -2.62 5.79 -24.80
C ASP A 94 -3.67 4.73 -25.17
N ASP A 95 -3.28 3.78 -26.01
CA ASP A 95 -4.17 2.74 -26.52
C ASP A 95 -4.60 1.74 -25.45
N GLN A 96 -3.70 1.40 -24.51
CA GLN A 96 -3.99 0.48 -23.41
C GLN A 96 -5.04 1.06 -22.45
N ALA A 97 -4.90 2.34 -22.09
CA ALA A 97 -5.87 3.06 -21.27
C ALA A 97 -7.25 3.06 -21.94
N GLN A 98 -7.30 3.32 -23.26
CA GLN A 98 -8.55 3.26 -24.02
C GLN A 98 -9.19 1.86 -23.94
N VAL A 99 -8.45 0.80 -24.26
CA VAL A 99 -8.98 -0.58 -24.25
C VAL A 99 -9.50 -0.97 -22.87
N ILE A 100 -8.78 -0.61 -21.80
CA ILE A 100 -9.18 -0.94 -20.43
C ILE A 100 -10.45 -0.19 -20.03
N LEU A 101 -10.54 1.11 -20.33
CA LEU A 101 -11.69 1.94 -19.98
C LEU A 101 -12.94 1.57 -20.80
N ASP A 102 -12.77 1.30 -22.10
CA ASP A 102 -13.83 0.78 -22.98
C ASP A 102 -14.32 -0.58 -22.47
N GLY A 103 -13.40 -1.46 -22.07
CA GLY A 103 -13.71 -2.78 -21.50
C GLY A 103 -14.50 -2.69 -20.18
N LYS A 104 -14.38 -1.58 -19.45
CA LYS A 104 -15.18 -1.27 -18.25
C LYS A 104 -16.48 -0.51 -18.57
N GLY A 105 -16.77 -0.28 -19.85
CA GLY A 105 -17.96 0.39 -20.33
C GLY A 105 -17.99 1.88 -19.98
N TYR A 106 -16.85 2.56 -20.04
CA TYR A 106 -16.77 4.03 -19.97
C TYR A 106 -16.55 4.60 -21.37
N ALA A 107 -17.05 5.82 -21.61
CA ALA A 107 -16.78 6.51 -22.86
C ALA A 107 -15.35 7.02 -22.90
N THR A 108 -14.68 6.81 -24.04
CA THR A 108 -13.32 7.29 -24.26
C THR A 108 -13.26 8.21 -25.50
N TYR A 109 -12.37 9.18 -25.43
CA TYR A 109 -11.86 9.94 -26.58
C TYR A 109 -10.37 9.67 -26.69
N ARG A 110 -9.90 9.26 -27.86
CA ARG A 110 -8.48 9.09 -28.15
C ARG A 110 -8.17 9.66 -29.51
N ASP A 111 -7.14 10.49 -29.57
CA ASP A 111 -6.52 10.90 -30.82
C ASP A 111 -5.21 10.09 -30.99
N PRO A 112 -5.18 9.13 -31.93
CA PRO A 112 -4.03 8.26 -32.14
C PRO A 112 -2.74 8.98 -32.55
N SER A 113 -2.84 10.24 -33.00
CA SER A 113 -1.68 11.03 -33.42
C SER A 113 -0.90 11.63 -32.23
N LEU A 114 -1.52 11.70 -31.04
CA LEU A 114 -0.97 12.39 -29.89
C LEU A 114 0.06 11.55 -29.11
N PHE A 115 -0.18 10.25 -28.99
CA PHE A 115 0.60 9.36 -28.12
C PHE A 115 0.67 7.93 -28.67
N ALA A 116 1.88 7.49 -29.02
CA ALA A 116 2.13 6.19 -29.63
C ALA A 116 2.74 5.14 -28.68
N THR A 117 3.07 5.49 -27.43
CA THR A 117 3.80 4.63 -26.50
C THR A 117 3.28 4.73 -25.06
N SER A 118 3.06 3.57 -24.44
CA SER A 118 2.52 3.37 -23.09
C SER A 118 3.61 3.44 -21.99
N GLU A 119 4.31 4.56 -21.86
CA GLU A 119 5.29 4.76 -20.78
C GLU A 119 4.79 5.77 -19.73
N ASN A 120 5.35 5.71 -18.52
CA ASN A 120 5.06 6.66 -17.44
C ASN A 120 5.84 7.97 -17.69
N GLU A 121 5.36 8.77 -18.65
CA GLU A 121 6.06 9.94 -19.19
C GLU A 121 6.21 11.10 -18.19
N ASN A 122 5.55 11.03 -17.04
CA ASN A 122 5.63 12.04 -15.96
C ASN A 122 6.95 12.01 -15.18
N LYS A 123 7.87 11.07 -15.44
CA LYS A 123 9.09 10.94 -14.65
C LYS A 123 10.06 12.12 -14.81
N HIS A 124 10.00 12.84 -15.92
CA HIS A 124 10.81 14.04 -16.19
C HIS A 124 10.01 15.04 -17.05
N GLY A 125 9.52 16.14 -16.49
CA GLY A 125 8.67 17.16 -17.15
C GLY A 125 9.32 17.98 -18.28
N ASP A 126 10.20 17.37 -19.07
CA ASP A 126 10.95 17.99 -20.17
C ASP A 126 11.18 17.02 -21.37
N THR A 127 10.49 15.88 -21.42
CA THR A 127 10.58 14.96 -22.56
C THR A 127 9.92 15.53 -23.81
N ASP A 128 10.33 15.06 -24.99
CA ASP A 128 9.70 15.47 -26.26
C ASP A 128 8.22 15.08 -26.33
N ASN A 129 7.84 13.96 -25.70
CA ASN A 129 6.44 13.54 -25.57
C ASN A 129 5.65 14.45 -24.63
N TYR A 130 6.21 14.83 -23.48
CA TYR A 130 5.59 15.80 -22.58
C TYR A 130 5.37 17.16 -23.27
N LYS A 131 6.36 17.66 -24.01
CA LYS A 131 6.23 18.89 -24.80
C LYS A 131 5.15 18.79 -25.88
N ARG A 132 5.07 17.62 -26.56
CA ARG A 132 4.02 17.35 -27.55
C ARG A 132 2.65 17.34 -26.90
N MET A 133 2.47 16.65 -25.78
CA MET A 133 1.24 16.67 -25.00
C MET A 133 0.79 18.09 -24.64
N MET A 134 1.73 18.89 -24.11
CA MET A 134 1.45 20.28 -23.71
C MET A 134 1.07 21.17 -24.89
N LEU A 135 1.56 20.89 -26.11
CA LEU A 135 1.15 21.58 -27.34
C LEU A 135 -0.25 21.14 -27.82
N GLU A 136 -0.60 19.88 -27.61
CA GLU A 136 -1.83 19.27 -28.14
C GLU A 136 -3.06 19.59 -27.29
N ARG A 137 -2.89 19.79 -25.98
CA ARG A 137 -3.93 20.27 -25.06
C ARG A 137 -4.61 21.56 -25.53
N PRO A 138 -3.87 22.66 -25.83
CA PRO A 138 -4.45 23.87 -26.41
C PRO A 138 -5.22 23.65 -27.71
N LYS A 139 -4.74 22.78 -28.60
CA LYS A 139 -5.44 22.47 -29.86
C LYS A 139 -6.77 21.79 -29.59
N PHE A 140 -6.76 20.78 -28.71
CA PHE A 140 -7.98 20.09 -28.29
C PHE A 140 -8.97 21.05 -27.65
N PHE A 141 -8.56 21.86 -26.66
CA PHE A 141 -9.50 22.77 -25.98
C PHE A 141 -10.11 23.80 -26.93
N MET A 142 -9.30 24.38 -27.82
CA MET A 142 -9.78 25.33 -28.83
C MET A 142 -10.86 24.70 -29.72
N ASP A 143 -10.59 23.51 -30.26
CA ASP A 143 -11.51 22.82 -31.16
C ASP A 143 -12.73 22.27 -30.44
N PHE A 144 -12.54 21.72 -29.23
CA PHE A 144 -13.60 21.22 -28.37
C PHE A 144 -14.58 22.33 -28.03
N LEU A 145 -14.10 23.48 -27.54
CA LEU A 145 -14.97 24.62 -27.25
C LEU A 145 -15.63 25.15 -28.51
N SER A 146 -14.99 25.04 -29.68
CA SER A 146 -15.60 25.39 -30.98
C SER A 146 -16.73 24.44 -31.40
N THR A 147 -16.94 23.32 -30.71
CA THR A 147 -18.08 22.41 -30.97
C THR A 147 -19.40 22.92 -30.39
N GLY A 148 -19.36 23.88 -29.46
CA GLY A 148 -20.53 24.37 -28.72
C GLY A 148 -20.72 23.77 -27.33
N PHE A 149 -19.96 22.72 -26.97
CA PHE A 149 -19.99 22.14 -25.63
C PHE A 149 -19.09 22.89 -24.65
N ASP A 150 -19.59 23.12 -23.44
CA ASP A 150 -18.78 23.58 -22.32
C ASP A 150 -17.90 22.43 -21.83
N LEU A 151 -16.72 22.74 -21.27
CA LEU A 151 -15.77 21.74 -20.82
C LEU A 151 -15.54 21.85 -19.32
N MET A 152 -15.73 20.75 -18.59
CA MET A 152 -15.21 20.55 -17.25
C MET A 152 -14.07 19.53 -17.32
N MET A 153 -12.85 19.99 -17.06
CA MET A 153 -11.67 19.13 -16.99
C MET A 153 -11.35 18.80 -15.54
N LEU A 154 -11.20 17.49 -15.26
CA LEU A 154 -10.85 16.98 -13.94
C LEU A 154 -9.55 16.19 -14.02
N ASP A 155 -8.67 16.35 -13.04
CA ASP A 155 -7.53 15.45 -12.89
C ASP A 155 -7.96 14.11 -12.26
N ALA A 156 -7.32 13.03 -12.72
CA ALA A 156 -7.63 11.66 -12.29
C ALA A 156 -7.33 11.42 -10.80
N ASP A 157 -6.52 12.26 -10.16
CA ASP A 157 -6.15 12.20 -8.75
C ASP A 157 -6.98 13.15 -7.86
N THR A 158 -8.17 13.52 -8.30
CA THR A 158 -9.09 14.31 -7.48
C THR A 158 -10.16 13.42 -6.85
N VAL A 159 -10.43 13.62 -5.55
CA VAL A 159 -11.53 12.97 -4.84
C VAL A 159 -12.67 13.95 -4.61
N TYR A 160 -13.89 13.49 -4.93
CA TYR A 160 -15.11 14.27 -4.85
C TYR A 160 -15.99 13.84 -3.67
N PHE A 161 -16.60 14.83 -3.03
CA PHE A 161 -17.58 14.70 -1.93
C PHE A 161 -18.98 15.07 -2.39
N GLN A 162 -19.07 15.84 -3.47
CA GLN A 162 -20.30 16.28 -4.13
C GLN A 162 -20.11 16.17 -5.64
N SER A 163 -21.18 16.39 -6.40
CA SER A 163 -21.07 16.38 -7.86
C SER A 163 -20.06 17.45 -8.29
N PRO A 164 -19.14 17.16 -9.22
CA PRO A 164 -18.25 18.17 -9.80
C PRO A 164 -19.02 19.38 -10.35
N LEU A 165 -20.24 19.17 -10.84
CA LEU A 165 -21.09 20.23 -11.39
C LEU A 165 -21.65 21.18 -10.31
N ASP A 166 -21.65 20.79 -9.03
CA ASP A 166 -22.10 21.67 -7.94
C ASP A 166 -21.15 22.87 -7.77
N MET A 167 -19.93 22.78 -8.29
CA MET A 167 -18.97 23.88 -8.39
C MET A 167 -19.43 24.98 -9.36
N LEU A 168 -20.33 24.62 -10.28
CA LEU A 168 -20.93 25.53 -11.23
C LEU A 168 -22.19 26.19 -10.67
N ALA A 169 -22.83 25.56 -9.69
CA ALA A 169 -24.07 26.02 -9.08
C ALA A 169 -23.94 27.46 -8.56
N GLN A 170 -24.86 28.31 -8.98
CA GLN A 170 -24.90 29.69 -8.54
C GLN A 170 -25.89 29.82 -7.37
N PRO A 171 -25.44 30.28 -6.18
CA PRO A 171 -26.33 30.45 -5.03
C PRO A 171 -27.36 31.57 -5.22
N ASN A 172 -27.23 32.42 -6.25
CA ASN A 172 -28.15 33.51 -6.53
C ASN A 172 -28.21 33.83 -8.03
N SER A 173 -29.39 34.09 -8.59
CA SER A 173 -29.61 34.33 -10.04
C SER A 173 -29.14 35.71 -10.55
N THR A 174 -28.39 36.45 -9.74
CA THR A 174 -27.96 37.84 -10.00
C THR A 174 -26.46 37.97 -10.27
N TRP A 175 -25.70 36.87 -10.19
CA TRP A 175 -24.26 36.89 -10.45
C TRP A 175 -23.97 36.86 -11.96
N PRO A 176 -22.89 37.51 -12.44
CA PRO A 176 -22.51 37.43 -13.85
C PRO A 176 -22.14 35.99 -14.25
N GLU A 177 -22.46 35.60 -15.48
CA GLU A 177 -21.97 34.33 -16.03
C GLU A 177 -20.45 34.34 -16.12
N ALA A 178 -19.84 33.26 -15.63
CA ALA A 178 -18.40 33.06 -15.71
C ALA A 178 -18.04 32.49 -17.10
N ASP A 179 -16.94 32.96 -17.68
CA ASP A 179 -16.33 32.32 -18.84
C ASP A 179 -15.44 31.15 -18.39
N ILE A 180 -14.77 31.32 -17.25
CA ILE A 180 -13.83 30.33 -16.68
C ILE A 180 -14.07 30.21 -15.17
N VAL A 181 -14.06 28.98 -14.67
CA VAL A 181 -14.07 28.65 -13.24
C VAL A 181 -12.86 27.76 -12.93
N PHE A 182 -12.05 28.10 -11.94
CA PHE A 182 -10.89 27.28 -11.60
C PHE A 182 -10.54 27.27 -10.11
N SER A 183 -9.83 26.22 -9.71
CA SER A 183 -9.22 26.10 -8.38
C SER A 183 -7.85 26.74 -8.37
N THR A 184 -7.48 27.40 -7.29
CA THR A 184 -6.21 28.12 -7.21
C THR A 184 -5.11 27.23 -6.63
N ASP A 185 -3.86 27.46 -7.02
CA ASP A 185 -2.68 26.71 -6.52
C ASP A 185 -2.16 27.26 -5.19
N ALA A 186 -2.94 28.15 -4.59
CA ALA A 186 -2.53 28.97 -3.47
C ALA A 186 -1.97 28.10 -2.34
N ARG A 187 -0.75 28.47 -1.90
CA ARG A 187 0.06 27.71 -0.93
C ARG A 187 -0.31 28.03 0.51
N GLU A 188 -1.04 29.12 0.70
CA GLU A 188 -1.67 29.55 1.93
C GLU A 188 -3.15 29.89 1.70
N PHE A 189 -3.91 30.04 2.79
CA PHE A 189 -5.26 30.59 2.71
C PHE A 189 -5.22 32.09 2.41
N TYR A 190 -6.18 32.60 1.63
CA TYR A 190 -6.26 34.02 1.30
C TYR A 190 -6.44 34.95 2.51
N GLN A 191 -6.89 34.41 3.64
CA GLN A 191 -7.02 35.15 4.89
C GLN A 191 -5.66 35.43 5.56
N GLU A 192 -4.62 34.68 5.19
CA GLU A 192 -3.26 34.82 5.75
C GLU A 192 -2.35 35.64 4.82
N HIS A 193 -2.60 35.56 3.51
CA HIS A 193 -1.81 36.25 2.48
C HIS A 193 -2.72 36.85 1.41
N PRO A 194 -2.49 38.11 0.98
CA PRO A 194 -3.33 38.73 -0.04
C PRO A 194 -3.27 37.94 -1.35
N ALA A 195 -4.43 37.45 -1.81
CA ALA A 195 -4.55 36.59 -2.99
C ALA A 195 -3.90 37.18 -4.25
N PHE A 196 -3.96 38.50 -4.37
CA PHE A 196 -3.42 39.26 -5.49
C PHE A 196 -2.06 39.91 -5.16
N GLN A 197 -1.32 39.46 -4.14
CA GLN A 197 0.05 39.90 -3.88
C GLN A 197 1.05 38.73 -3.76
N ASP A 198 0.61 37.51 -4.06
CA ASP A 198 1.43 36.30 -4.06
C ASP A 198 2.69 36.48 -4.95
N ALA A 199 3.87 36.17 -4.41
CA ALA A 199 5.15 36.34 -5.09
C ALA A 199 5.32 35.41 -6.33
N TRP A 200 4.54 34.34 -6.41
CA TRP A 200 4.57 33.33 -7.48
C TRP A 200 3.56 33.62 -8.60
N ARG A 201 2.71 34.64 -8.44
CA ARG A 201 1.73 35.03 -9.46
C ARG A 201 2.40 35.56 -10.73
N ARG A 202 1.79 35.30 -11.87
CA ARG A 202 2.33 35.66 -13.19
C ARG A 202 1.76 36.95 -13.78
N GLY A 203 0.95 37.67 -13.00
CA GLY A 203 0.63 39.09 -13.16
C GLY A 203 -0.45 39.55 -12.18
N ASP A 204 -1.23 40.56 -12.54
CA ASP A 204 -1.93 41.37 -11.56
C ASP A 204 -3.43 41.09 -11.34
N ASN A 205 -4.09 40.34 -12.21
CA ASN A 205 -5.55 40.21 -12.26
C ASN A 205 -6.12 38.95 -11.59
N VAL A 206 -5.40 37.82 -11.62
CA VAL A 206 -5.86 36.56 -11.03
C VAL A 206 -4.76 35.90 -10.20
N PRO A 207 -5.10 35.19 -9.10
CA PRO A 207 -4.14 34.38 -8.34
C PRO A 207 -3.59 33.21 -9.17
N PRO A 208 -2.53 32.53 -8.72
CA PRO A 208 -2.01 31.32 -9.38
C PRO A 208 -3.10 30.25 -9.56
N VAL A 209 -3.26 29.77 -10.79
CA VAL A 209 -4.18 28.70 -11.18
C VAL A 209 -3.62 27.35 -10.76
N CYS A 210 -4.47 26.43 -10.29
CA CYS A 210 -4.17 24.99 -10.14
C CYS A 210 -4.98 24.21 -11.17
N ASN A 211 -4.32 23.35 -11.94
CA ASN A 211 -4.98 22.59 -13.03
C ASN A 211 -5.87 21.42 -12.58
N GLY A 212 -5.94 21.13 -11.27
CA GLY A 212 -6.72 19.99 -10.77
C GLY A 212 -8.19 20.00 -11.17
N ILE A 213 -8.80 21.20 -11.22
CA ILE A 213 -10.19 21.38 -11.64
C ILE A 213 -10.33 22.69 -12.43
N PHE A 214 -10.83 22.58 -13.66
CA PHE A 214 -10.96 23.71 -14.59
C PHE A 214 -12.24 23.58 -15.42
N TRP A 215 -13.11 24.60 -15.40
CA TRP A 215 -14.29 24.66 -16.26
C TRP A 215 -14.28 25.88 -17.17
N MET A 216 -14.77 25.71 -18.39
CA MET A 216 -14.83 26.75 -19.41
C MET A 216 -16.13 26.69 -20.19
N ALA A 217 -16.76 27.85 -20.35
CA ALA A 217 -17.88 28.02 -21.26
C ALA A 217 -17.42 27.95 -22.71
N SER A 218 -18.23 27.37 -23.59
CA SER A 218 -18.05 27.46 -25.05
C SER A 218 -18.49 28.84 -25.52
N ASN A 219 -17.54 29.74 -25.70
CA ASN A 219 -17.79 31.05 -26.26
C ASN A 219 -16.55 31.61 -26.96
N LEU A 220 -16.70 32.75 -27.63
CA LEU A 220 -15.59 33.37 -28.35
C LEU A 220 -14.44 33.79 -27.41
N HIS A 221 -14.69 34.10 -26.14
CA HIS A 221 -13.64 34.52 -25.21
C HIS A 221 -12.69 33.36 -24.88
N THR A 222 -13.25 32.19 -24.54
CA THR A 222 -12.48 30.99 -24.19
C THR A 222 -11.89 30.30 -25.44
N ILE A 223 -12.55 30.35 -26.59
CA ILE A 223 -11.94 29.87 -27.85
C ILE A 223 -10.72 30.72 -28.21
N ASN A 224 -10.83 32.06 -28.09
CA ASN A 224 -9.74 32.96 -28.42
C ASN A 224 -8.54 32.83 -27.47
N ILE A 225 -8.76 32.60 -26.16
CA ILE A 225 -7.64 32.44 -25.23
C ILE A 225 -6.81 31.19 -25.57
N TRP A 226 -7.44 30.08 -25.96
CA TRP A 226 -6.73 28.88 -26.39
C TRP A 226 -6.10 29.01 -27.78
N ALA A 227 -6.72 29.76 -28.70
CA ALA A 227 -6.09 30.10 -29.97
C ALA A 227 -4.82 30.96 -29.77
N GLU A 228 -4.87 31.93 -28.85
CA GLU A 228 -3.68 32.72 -28.47
C GLU A 228 -2.61 31.84 -27.80
N MET A 229 -3.01 30.92 -26.92
CA MET A 229 -2.11 29.95 -26.33
C MET A 229 -1.40 29.12 -27.40
N LEU A 230 -2.15 28.58 -28.36
CA LEU A 230 -1.60 27.83 -29.48
C LEU A 230 -0.63 28.68 -30.32
N GLY A 231 -0.94 29.95 -30.54
CA GLY A 231 -0.04 30.92 -31.18
C GLY A 231 1.28 31.09 -30.42
N ILE A 232 1.24 31.14 -29.09
CA ILE A 232 2.44 31.21 -28.24
C ILE A 232 3.28 29.92 -28.37
N PHE A 233 2.65 28.75 -28.32
CA PHE A 233 3.34 27.47 -28.46
C PHE A 233 3.94 27.27 -29.88
N ASN A 234 3.27 27.74 -30.94
CA ASN A 234 3.71 27.60 -32.33
C ASN A 234 4.73 28.66 -32.79
N GLY A 235 4.75 29.85 -32.18
CA GLY A 235 5.53 31.01 -32.63
C GLY A 235 7.05 30.94 -32.40
N GLY A 236 7.55 29.84 -31.84
CA GLY A 236 8.91 29.74 -31.32
C GLY A 236 9.08 30.56 -30.04
N TRP A 237 9.84 30.04 -29.09
CA TRP A 237 10.07 30.58 -27.74
C TRP A 237 10.83 31.92 -27.68
N THR A 238 10.70 32.79 -28.69
CA THR A 238 11.62 33.92 -28.95
C THR A 238 11.00 35.31 -29.07
N THR A 239 9.68 35.52 -28.95
CA THR A 239 9.15 36.90 -28.93
C THR A 239 9.32 37.58 -27.56
N SER A 240 9.94 38.75 -27.58
CA SER A 240 10.78 39.31 -26.50
C SER A 240 10.09 39.89 -25.27
N TRP A 241 8.76 39.94 -25.20
CA TRP A 241 8.05 40.58 -24.08
C TRP A 241 7.69 39.61 -22.95
N TYR A 242 7.53 38.32 -23.24
CA TYR A 242 7.32 37.28 -22.24
C TYR A 242 8.63 36.80 -21.57
N ARG A 243 9.79 37.24 -22.07
CA ARG A 243 11.12 36.73 -21.65
C ARG A 243 11.52 36.99 -20.19
N GLN A 244 10.83 37.87 -19.46
CA GLN A 244 11.21 38.19 -18.08
C GLN A 244 10.50 37.36 -17.01
N ARG A 245 9.48 36.57 -17.38
CA ARG A 245 8.86 35.57 -16.51
C ARG A 245 9.08 34.21 -17.16
N THR A 246 10.10 33.52 -16.67
CA THR A 246 10.52 32.11 -16.90
C THR A 246 9.73 31.33 -17.96
N GLN A 247 10.44 30.77 -18.95
CA GLN A 247 10.00 29.80 -19.96
C GLN A 247 8.73 29.04 -19.53
N PHE A 248 7.65 29.09 -20.31
CA PHE A 248 6.45 28.27 -20.06
C PHE A 248 6.79 26.81 -20.36
N TRP A 249 6.29 25.86 -19.57
CA TRP A 249 6.51 24.43 -19.81
C TRP A 249 5.20 23.66 -19.89
N ASP A 250 4.07 24.31 -19.58
CA ASP A 250 2.74 23.69 -19.43
C ASP A 250 1.61 24.74 -19.65
N ASP A 251 0.38 24.26 -19.81
CA ASP A 251 -0.81 25.06 -20.06
C ASP A 251 -1.34 25.81 -18.81
N GLN A 252 -1.07 25.32 -17.59
CA GLN A 252 -1.39 26.02 -16.32
C GLN A 252 -0.72 27.39 -16.28
N ARG A 253 0.60 27.41 -16.47
CA ARG A 253 1.42 28.64 -16.43
C ARG A 253 1.12 29.55 -17.61
N GLY A 254 0.75 28.96 -18.74
CA GLY A 254 0.26 29.71 -19.89
C GLY A 254 -1.02 30.45 -19.56
N MET A 255 -2.01 29.76 -18.99
CA MET A 255 -3.29 30.32 -18.59
C MET A 255 -3.13 31.42 -17.53
N ASP A 256 -2.29 31.19 -16.51
CA ASP A 256 -1.90 32.20 -15.53
C ASP A 256 -1.49 33.51 -16.20
N VAL A 257 -0.69 33.43 -17.26
CA VAL A 257 -0.16 34.60 -17.94
C VAL A 257 -1.18 35.26 -18.85
N LEU A 258 -1.96 34.47 -19.59
CA LEU A 258 -2.99 35.03 -20.49
C LEU A 258 -4.11 35.72 -19.72
N LEU A 259 -4.53 35.18 -18.57
CA LEU A 259 -5.52 35.82 -17.72
C LEU A 259 -4.98 37.09 -17.04
N ASN A 260 -3.69 37.12 -16.75
CA ASN A 260 -3.03 38.26 -16.13
C ASN A 260 -2.54 39.35 -17.11
N ASP A 261 -2.89 39.28 -18.40
CA ASP A 261 -2.50 40.31 -19.38
C ASP A 261 -3.40 41.55 -19.38
N GLY A 262 -4.34 41.63 -18.44
CA GLY A 262 -5.29 42.72 -18.26
C GLY A 262 -6.74 42.36 -18.60
N ARG A 263 -6.98 41.20 -19.25
CA ARG A 263 -8.32 40.82 -19.74
C ARG A 263 -9.19 40.06 -18.73
N ALA A 264 -8.63 39.49 -17.67
CA ALA A 264 -9.42 38.76 -16.69
C ALA A 264 -10.06 39.72 -15.69
N LYS A 265 -11.35 39.50 -15.42
CA LYS A 265 -12.12 40.12 -14.35
C LYS A 265 -12.55 39.04 -13.38
N VAL A 266 -12.06 39.09 -12.14
CA VAL A 266 -12.57 38.21 -11.10
C VAL A 266 -13.98 38.67 -10.70
N ILE A 267 -14.94 37.77 -10.83
CA ILE A 267 -16.34 37.98 -10.47
C ILE A 267 -16.69 37.13 -9.25
N GLY A 268 -17.67 37.60 -8.46
CA GLY A 268 -18.13 36.87 -7.30
C GLY A 268 -19.01 35.65 -7.63
N PRO A 269 -19.36 34.83 -6.62
CA PRO A 269 -18.99 34.99 -5.21
C PRO A 269 -17.49 34.85 -4.96
N TYR A 270 -16.92 35.74 -4.14
CA TYR A 270 -15.50 35.71 -3.82
C TYR A 270 -15.20 34.63 -2.76
N PRO A 271 -14.08 33.91 -2.88
CA PRO A 271 -13.60 33.03 -1.82
C PRO A 271 -13.47 33.73 -0.46
N ALA A 272 -13.62 32.97 0.63
CA ALA A 272 -13.37 33.51 1.96
C ALA A 272 -11.94 34.09 2.06
N GLY A 273 -11.82 35.33 2.55
CA GLY A 273 -10.54 36.06 2.60
C GLY A 273 -10.22 36.89 1.36
N ILE A 274 -11.12 36.96 0.39
CA ILE A 274 -11.04 37.93 -0.72
C ILE A 274 -12.27 38.84 -0.63
N SER A 275 -12.05 40.14 -0.42
CA SER A 275 -13.10 41.15 -0.51
C SER A 275 -13.12 41.81 -1.89
N GLU A 276 -14.27 42.38 -2.27
CA GLU A 276 -14.45 43.00 -3.60
C GLU A 276 -13.47 44.15 -3.86
N ASP A 277 -13.07 44.89 -2.82
CA ASP A 277 -12.10 45.98 -2.90
C ASP A 277 -10.65 45.51 -3.09
N GLU A 278 -10.34 44.25 -2.78
CA GLU A 278 -9.05 43.63 -3.05
C GLU A 278 -8.95 43.14 -4.50
N VAL A 279 -10.08 42.98 -5.18
CA VAL A 279 -10.13 42.48 -6.56
C VAL A 279 -9.54 43.54 -7.50
N PRO A 280 -8.48 43.20 -8.25
CA PRO A 280 -7.86 44.11 -9.21
C PRO A 280 -8.89 44.59 -10.23
N VAL A 281 -8.99 45.91 -10.40
CA VAL A 281 -9.78 46.48 -11.50
C VAL A 281 -9.06 46.15 -12.81
N PRO A 282 -9.72 45.46 -13.75
CA PRO A 282 -9.07 45.11 -15.01
C PRO A 282 -8.69 46.39 -15.77
N HIS A 283 -7.43 46.50 -16.15
CA HIS A 283 -6.96 47.61 -16.97
C HIS A 283 -7.28 47.34 -18.45
N THR A 284 -8.54 47.57 -18.86
CA THR A 284 -8.86 47.51 -20.29
C THR A 284 -8.34 48.74 -21.01
N GLN A 285 -7.15 48.62 -21.61
CA GLN A 285 -6.77 49.35 -22.82
C GLN A 285 -5.52 48.83 -23.54
N ARG A 286 -4.88 47.75 -23.08
CA ARG A 286 -3.86 47.07 -23.89
C ARG A 286 -4.55 46.15 -24.90
N TYR A 287 -4.74 46.66 -26.12
CA TYR A 287 -5.03 45.89 -27.35
C TYR A 287 -6.48 45.46 -27.65
N GLY A 288 -7.51 46.00 -26.98
CA GLY A 288 -8.91 45.78 -27.39
C GLY A 288 -9.41 44.33 -27.28
N LYS A 289 -8.80 43.53 -26.40
CA LYS A 289 -9.20 42.13 -26.15
C LYS A 289 -10.52 42.08 -25.36
N PRO A 290 -11.39 41.09 -25.63
CA PRO A 290 -12.62 40.92 -24.86
C PRO A 290 -12.30 40.54 -23.41
N MET A 291 -13.14 41.03 -22.49
CA MET A 291 -13.04 40.71 -21.07
C MET A 291 -13.44 39.26 -20.81
N ILE A 292 -12.74 38.61 -19.89
CA ILE A 292 -13.00 37.24 -19.44
C ILE A 292 -13.44 37.30 -17.99
N ASN A 293 -14.68 36.91 -17.73
CA ASN A 293 -15.19 36.73 -16.39
C ASN A 293 -14.63 35.44 -15.79
N VAL A 294 -13.85 35.59 -14.73
CA VAL A 294 -13.20 34.50 -14.00
C VAL A 294 -13.86 34.35 -12.65
N ARG A 295 -14.29 33.15 -12.30
CA ARG A 295 -14.74 32.83 -10.96
C ARG A 295 -13.72 31.92 -10.26
N LEU A 296 -13.32 32.32 -9.07
CA LEU A 296 -12.41 31.55 -8.24
C LEU A 296 -13.20 30.60 -7.35
N LEU A 297 -12.72 29.37 -7.24
CA LEU A 297 -13.24 28.43 -6.26
C LEU A 297 -12.65 28.72 -4.88
N ASP A 298 -13.48 28.53 -3.86
CA ASP A 298 -13.05 28.67 -2.48
C ASP A 298 -12.10 27.52 -2.10
N GLN A 299 -10.93 27.84 -1.55
CA GLN A 299 -9.86 26.87 -1.24
C GLN A 299 -10.27 25.80 -0.20
N THR A 300 -11.39 26.02 0.46
CA THR A 300 -11.98 25.08 1.43
C THR A 300 -13.04 24.18 0.79
N GLN A 301 -13.71 24.65 -0.28
CA GLN A 301 -14.64 23.86 -1.09
C GLN A 301 -13.87 22.93 -2.02
N VAL A 302 -12.76 23.41 -2.58
CA VAL A 302 -11.80 22.62 -3.34
C VAL A 302 -10.42 22.85 -2.75
N VAL A 303 -9.91 21.85 -2.02
CA VAL A 303 -8.64 21.96 -1.32
C VAL A 303 -7.52 21.28 -2.10
N ASN A 304 -6.37 21.96 -2.19
CA ASN A 304 -5.12 21.36 -2.66
C ASN A 304 -4.52 20.49 -1.54
N GLY A 305 -4.12 19.26 -1.86
CA GLY A 305 -3.57 18.29 -0.91
C GLY A 305 -2.37 18.78 -0.09
N GLN A 306 -1.58 19.73 -0.61
CA GLN A 306 -0.48 20.34 0.15
C GLN A 306 -0.98 21.25 1.28
N LEU A 307 -2.02 22.06 1.01
CA LEU A 307 -2.69 22.88 2.03
C LEU A 307 -3.27 21.98 3.13
N LEU A 308 -3.98 20.93 2.71
CA LEU A 308 -4.62 19.99 3.63
C LEU A 308 -3.59 19.34 4.58
N ARG A 309 -2.43 18.91 4.07
CA ARG A 309 -1.36 18.29 4.88
C ARG A 309 -0.67 19.29 5.80
N ASN A 310 -0.17 20.41 5.27
CA ASN A 310 0.70 21.32 6.02
C ASN A 310 -0.07 22.26 6.97
N ARG A 311 -1.38 22.43 6.75
CA ARG A 311 -2.21 23.41 7.45
C ARG A 311 -3.50 22.80 8.00
N SER A 312 -3.50 21.50 8.30
CA SER A 312 -4.70 20.72 8.65
C SER A 312 -5.57 21.39 9.75
N GLN A 313 -4.98 21.91 10.81
CA GLN A 313 -5.75 22.60 11.88
C GLN A 313 -6.45 23.87 11.38
N GLN A 314 -5.75 24.70 10.60
CA GLN A 314 -6.30 25.94 10.02
C GLN A 314 -7.37 25.61 8.97
N TYR A 315 -7.12 24.57 8.17
CA TYR A 315 -8.09 24.07 7.20
C TYR A 315 -9.40 23.64 7.88
N GLN A 316 -9.31 22.85 8.97
CA GLN A 316 -10.51 22.42 9.71
C GLN A 316 -11.25 23.61 10.35
N HIS A 317 -10.52 24.65 10.77
CA HIS A 317 -11.12 25.88 11.28
C HIS A 317 -11.94 26.59 10.19
N TYR A 318 -11.36 26.89 9.03
CA TYR A 318 -12.08 27.57 7.93
C TYR A 318 -13.20 26.74 7.33
N LEU A 319 -13.02 25.42 7.25
CA LEU A 319 -14.09 24.52 6.82
C LEU A 319 -15.29 24.54 7.77
N ALA A 320 -15.05 24.65 9.09
CA ALA A 320 -16.12 24.77 10.07
C ALA A 320 -16.89 26.09 9.90
N GLU A 321 -16.20 27.20 9.62
CA GLU A 321 -16.84 28.49 9.34
C GLU A 321 -17.74 28.42 8.09
N LEU A 322 -17.29 27.76 7.03
CA LEU A 322 -18.10 27.63 5.81
C LEU A 322 -19.28 26.69 5.95
N ARG A 323 -19.12 25.60 6.71
CA ARG A 323 -20.24 24.74 7.09
C ARG A 323 -21.28 25.51 7.91
N ALA A 324 -20.85 26.41 8.78
CA ALA A 324 -21.77 27.31 9.49
C ALA A 324 -22.51 28.28 8.55
N MET A 325 -21.95 28.57 7.38
CA MET A 325 -22.60 29.33 6.29
C MET A 325 -23.42 28.43 5.32
N GLY A 326 -23.59 27.14 5.63
CA GLY A 326 -24.33 26.20 4.77
C GLY A 326 -23.59 25.77 3.50
N ARG A 327 -22.27 25.98 3.43
CA ARG A 327 -21.42 25.55 2.32
C ARG A 327 -20.66 24.29 2.71
N GLU A 328 -20.73 23.26 1.87
CA GLU A 328 -19.99 22.01 2.07
C GLU A 328 -18.76 21.91 1.16
N ARG A 329 -17.86 20.99 1.52
CA ARG A 329 -16.68 20.64 0.73
C ARG A 329 -17.11 19.89 -0.53
N ILE A 330 -16.55 20.24 -1.67
CA ILE A 330 -16.86 19.63 -2.96
C ILE A 330 -15.78 18.63 -3.37
N ALA A 331 -14.50 19.00 -3.29
CA ALA A 331 -13.41 18.14 -3.75
C ALA A 331 -12.10 18.35 -2.99
N ALA A 332 -11.21 17.37 -3.08
CA ALA A 332 -9.82 17.42 -2.66
C ALA A 332 -8.92 16.96 -3.82
N HIS A 333 -8.02 17.83 -4.26
CA HIS A 333 -7.09 17.55 -5.35
C HIS A 333 -5.74 17.07 -4.79
N PHE A 334 -5.30 15.87 -5.17
CA PHE A 334 -4.11 15.22 -4.61
C PHE A 334 -2.82 15.58 -5.30
N ASN A 335 -2.40 16.84 -5.15
CA ASN A 335 -1.10 17.32 -5.61
C ASN A 335 0.06 16.93 -4.64
N TRP A 336 0.13 15.65 -4.25
CA TRP A 336 1.21 15.12 -3.43
C TRP A 336 2.37 14.66 -4.29
N ALA A 337 3.39 15.51 -4.36
CA ALA A 337 4.72 15.09 -4.73
C ALA A 337 5.59 15.11 -3.47
N THR A 338 5.49 14.06 -2.66
CA THR A 338 6.39 13.86 -1.51
C THR A 338 6.92 12.44 -1.52
N VAL A 339 8.20 12.30 -1.21
CA VAL A 339 8.97 11.05 -1.23
C VAL A 339 8.52 10.06 -0.14
N ASP A 340 7.64 10.50 0.77
CA ASP A 340 7.38 9.88 2.07
C ASP A 340 5.94 9.33 2.26
N GLU A 341 4.99 9.67 1.37
CA GLU A 341 3.58 9.25 1.48
C GLU A 341 2.93 9.29 0.08
N THR A 342 2.38 8.16 -0.35
CA THR A 342 1.63 8.00 -1.61
C THR A 342 0.32 8.81 -1.59
N LYS A 343 -0.34 8.92 -2.75
CA LYS A 343 -1.60 9.66 -2.81
C LYS A 343 -2.72 8.90 -2.09
N GLU A 344 -2.67 7.59 -2.16
CA GLU A 344 -3.60 6.69 -1.50
C GLU A 344 -3.49 6.80 0.02
N GLU A 345 -2.27 6.79 0.56
CA GLU A 345 -2.00 6.96 2.00
C GLU A 345 -2.46 8.34 2.51
N GLY A 346 -2.23 9.40 1.73
CA GLY A 346 -2.72 10.73 2.08
C GLY A 346 -4.24 10.83 2.11
N ALA A 347 -4.93 10.17 1.17
CA ALA A 347 -6.39 10.17 1.08
C ALA A 347 -7.00 9.43 2.28
N GLN A 348 -6.39 8.29 2.64
CA GLN A 348 -6.69 7.51 3.83
C GLN A 348 -6.46 8.30 5.13
N ALA A 349 -5.37 9.04 5.24
CA ALA A 349 -5.06 9.81 6.45
C ALA A 349 -6.05 10.97 6.73
N GLN A 350 -6.80 11.41 5.70
CA GLN A 350 -7.65 12.60 5.75
C GLN A 350 -9.16 12.31 5.68
N ASP A 351 -9.56 11.05 5.80
CA ASP A 351 -10.98 10.63 5.73
C ASP A 351 -11.65 11.04 4.42
N LEU A 352 -10.96 10.79 3.31
CA LEU A 352 -11.44 11.05 1.96
C LEU A 352 -11.84 9.71 1.33
N TRP A 353 -12.86 9.70 0.47
CA TRP A 353 -13.30 8.46 -0.19
C TRP A 353 -12.22 7.94 -1.14
N TYR A 354 -11.81 6.67 -1.02
CA TYR A 354 -10.78 6.04 -1.85
C TYR A 354 -11.13 4.58 -2.18
N LEU A 355 -10.50 4.04 -3.22
CA LEU A 355 -10.55 2.63 -3.58
C LEU A 355 -9.52 1.87 -2.75
N ASP A 356 -9.97 0.93 -1.92
CA ASP A 356 -9.06 0.09 -1.12
C ASP A 356 -8.30 -0.93 -1.98
N ASP A 357 -7.30 -1.59 -1.39
CA ASP A 357 -6.49 -2.61 -2.07
C ASP A 357 -7.30 -3.84 -2.56
N GLN A 358 -8.61 -3.89 -2.24
CA GLN A 358 -9.56 -4.91 -2.65
C GLN A 358 -10.52 -4.41 -3.75
N GLY A 359 -10.34 -3.17 -4.24
CA GLY A 359 -11.18 -2.57 -5.27
C GLY A 359 -12.53 -2.05 -4.77
N ARG A 360 -12.69 -1.83 -3.46
CA ARG A 360 -13.94 -1.36 -2.84
C ARG A 360 -13.83 0.11 -2.45
N CYS A 361 -14.96 0.82 -2.53
CA CYS A 361 -15.05 2.22 -2.11
C CYS A 361 -15.27 2.38 -0.62
N GLN A 362 -14.42 3.15 0.05
CA GLN A 362 -14.51 3.41 1.49
C GLN A 362 -14.24 4.87 1.86
N SER A 363 -14.91 5.38 2.91
CA SER A 363 -14.52 6.58 3.68
C SER A 363 -14.20 6.21 5.13
N LEU A 364 -13.44 7.05 5.86
CA LEU A 364 -13.13 6.80 7.26
C LEU A 364 -14.38 6.89 8.16
N ALA A 365 -15.37 7.73 7.82
CA ALA A 365 -16.60 7.92 8.59
C ALA A 365 -17.50 6.68 8.67
N GLU A 366 -17.59 5.88 7.59
CA GLU A 366 -18.26 4.57 7.62
C GLU A 366 -17.39 3.49 8.29
N SER A 367 -16.08 3.75 8.40
CA SER A 367 -15.13 2.82 9.01
C SER A 367 -14.90 3.03 10.52
N ARG A 368 -15.41 4.10 11.18
CA ARG A 368 -15.13 4.31 12.63
C ARG A 368 -16.20 5.09 13.43
N PRO A 369 -16.50 4.65 14.66
CA PRO A 369 -16.65 5.56 15.78
C PRO A 369 -15.26 5.95 16.34
N LEU A 370 -14.92 7.24 16.16
CA LEU A 370 -14.06 8.16 16.96
C LEU A 370 -13.52 7.61 18.31
N GLN A 371 -12.29 7.86 18.81
CA GLN A 371 -11.19 8.77 18.46
C GLN A 371 -10.01 8.52 19.46
N LYS A 372 -8.75 8.49 18.99
CA LYS A 372 -7.65 9.39 19.40
C LYS A 372 -6.31 9.04 18.75
N GLY A 373 -5.83 9.96 17.91
CA GLY A 373 -4.42 10.32 17.63
C GLY A 373 -3.42 9.19 17.45
N PHE A 374 -3.14 8.84 16.18
CA PHE A 374 -2.32 7.70 15.76
C PHE A 374 -2.75 6.41 16.48
N ALA A 375 -3.66 5.63 15.91
CA ALA A 375 -4.04 4.32 16.45
C ALA A 375 -3.48 3.23 15.55
N PHE A 376 -2.17 3.05 15.67
CA PHE A 376 -1.58 1.77 16.02
C PHE A 376 -2.37 0.48 15.52
N PRO A 377 -1.90 -0.38 14.56
CA PRO A 377 -2.42 -1.75 14.27
C PRO A 377 -2.95 -2.56 15.45
N LEU A 378 -3.66 -3.67 15.27
CA LEU A 378 -4.06 -4.47 16.44
C LEU A 378 -2.92 -5.39 16.89
N GLU A 379 -2.66 -5.35 18.19
CA GLU A 379 -1.68 -6.13 18.94
C GLU A 379 -2.42 -7.03 19.92
N TRP A 380 -1.92 -8.25 20.09
CA TRP A 380 -2.27 -9.06 21.24
C TRP A 380 -1.23 -8.80 22.35
N LEU A 381 -1.63 -8.00 23.33
CA LEU A 381 -0.75 -7.45 24.35
C LEU A 381 -0.93 -8.19 25.67
N VAL A 382 0.15 -8.66 26.27
CA VAL A 382 0.14 -9.33 27.58
C VAL A 382 0.51 -8.33 28.67
N ARG A 383 -0.38 -8.14 29.66
CA ARG A 383 -0.14 -7.30 30.85
C ARG A 383 -0.28 -8.10 32.15
N TYR A 384 0.35 -7.61 33.21
CA TYR A 384 0.08 -8.11 34.56
C TYR A 384 -1.33 -7.70 35.01
N GLY A 385 -2.19 -8.69 35.32
CA GLY A 385 -3.49 -8.43 35.93
C GLY A 385 -3.39 -8.15 37.44
N ARG A 386 -4.09 -7.13 37.94
CA ARG A 386 -4.42 -7.05 39.39
C ARG A 386 -5.60 -7.98 39.66
N SER A 387 -5.42 -9.02 40.47
CA SER A 387 -6.58 -9.73 41.04
C SER A 387 -7.29 -8.82 42.04
N LYS A 388 -8.64 -8.83 42.03
CA LYS A 388 -9.42 -8.28 43.15
C LYS A 388 -9.04 -9.06 44.40
N ALA A 389 -8.65 -8.35 45.45
CA ALA A 389 -8.41 -8.93 46.76
C ALA A 389 -9.66 -9.70 47.22
N GLY A 390 -9.59 -11.03 47.15
CA GLY A 390 -10.41 -11.90 47.98
C GLY A 390 -10.05 -11.67 49.44
N LYS A 391 -11.06 -11.77 50.31
CA LYS A 391 -11.02 -11.41 51.73
C LYS A 391 -9.74 -11.85 52.45
N LYS A 392 -9.25 -10.95 53.31
CA LYS A 392 -8.20 -11.19 54.31
C LYS A 392 -8.44 -12.52 55.04
N ASP A 393 -7.47 -13.42 54.95
CA ASP A 393 -7.13 -14.27 56.08
C ASP A 393 -5.66 -14.05 56.43
N GLN A 394 -5.42 -13.92 57.73
CA GLN A 394 -4.15 -13.58 58.35
C GLN A 394 -3.25 -14.81 58.40
N ALA A 395 -2.03 -14.73 57.86
CA ALA A 395 -0.78 -15.12 58.52
C ALA A 395 0.40 -15.19 57.52
N SER A 396 1.50 -14.53 57.92
CA SER A 396 2.92 -14.79 57.62
C SER A 396 3.42 -15.02 56.18
N ASP A 397 4.33 -14.10 55.82
CA ASP A 397 5.54 -14.25 54.99
C ASP A 397 5.48 -14.39 53.46
N ALA A 398 6.38 -13.63 52.84
CA ALA A 398 6.67 -13.48 51.40
C ALA A 398 5.48 -13.09 50.50
N ARG A 399 5.45 -11.82 50.07
CA ARG A 399 4.52 -11.30 49.05
C ARG A 399 4.79 -11.95 47.68
N CYS A 400 4.37 -13.19 47.49
CA CYS A 400 4.09 -13.77 46.18
C CYS A 400 2.80 -13.12 45.68
N TYR A 401 2.91 -12.06 44.88
CA TYR A 401 1.79 -11.70 44.02
C TYR A 401 1.71 -12.77 42.93
N THR A 402 0.66 -13.60 42.93
CA THR A 402 0.31 -14.43 41.76
C THR A 402 -0.18 -13.50 40.66
N HIS A 403 0.72 -12.88 39.92
CA HIS A 403 0.36 -12.11 38.73
C HIS A 403 -0.01 -13.11 37.62
N ARG A 404 -1.30 -13.44 37.49
CA ARG A 404 -1.78 -14.09 36.27
C ARG A 404 -1.70 -13.05 35.17
N LEU A 405 -0.90 -13.34 34.14
CA LEU A 405 -0.86 -12.49 32.95
C LEU A 405 -2.24 -12.53 32.29
N ILE A 406 -2.79 -11.35 32.02
CA ILE A 406 -4.05 -11.19 31.30
C ILE A 406 -3.68 -10.69 29.91
N SER A 407 -4.25 -11.33 28.91
CA SER A 407 -4.13 -10.92 27.52
C SER A 407 -5.28 -10.02 27.14
N GLU A 408 -4.97 -8.96 26.40
CA GLU A 408 -5.95 -8.07 25.81
C GLU A 408 -5.57 -7.82 24.36
N VAL A 409 -6.56 -7.84 23.47
CA VAL A 409 -6.39 -7.27 22.13
C VAL A 409 -6.47 -5.76 22.27
N GLY A 410 -5.46 -5.06 21.79
CA GLY A 410 -5.37 -3.61 21.86
C GLY A 410 -4.69 -3.04 20.63
N GLU A 411 -4.45 -1.74 20.63
CA GLU A 411 -3.75 -1.05 19.55
C GLU A 411 -2.20 -1.16 19.73
N ALA A 412 -1.46 -1.28 18.62
CA ALA A 412 -0.05 -1.63 18.34
C ALA A 412 0.66 -0.67 17.38
N PRO A 413 1.92 -0.24 17.45
CA PRO A 413 2.42 0.69 16.41
C PRO A 413 2.55 0.06 15.05
N TYR A 414 2.25 0.82 13.99
CA TYR A 414 2.55 0.34 12.64
C TYR A 414 4.06 0.29 12.56
N PRO A 415 4.63 -0.90 12.32
CA PRO A 415 6.05 -1.04 12.54
C PRO A 415 6.81 -0.46 11.34
N THR A 416 7.96 0.17 11.58
CA THR A 416 8.86 0.65 10.52
C THR A 416 9.87 -0.46 10.20
N PRO A 417 10.12 -0.80 8.92
CA PRO A 417 11.11 -1.81 8.61
C PRO A 417 12.52 -1.22 8.77
N GLY A 418 13.45 -1.98 9.38
CA GLY A 418 14.88 -1.70 9.23
C GLY A 418 15.36 -1.99 7.81
N PRO A 419 16.61 -1.64 7.44
CA PRO A 419 17.10 -1.76 6.06
C PRO A 419 16.97 -3.16 5.46
N LYS A 420 17.14 -4.22 6.26
CA LYS A 420 17.06 -5.63 5.82
C LYS A 420 15.78 -6.34 6.27
N ASP A 421 14.82 -5.58 6.77
CA ASP A 421 13.58 -6.13 7.28
C ASP A 421 12.46 -5.99 6.24
N ILE A 422 11.46 -6.84 6.37
CA ILE A 422 10.20 -6.77 5.65
C ILE A 422 9.06 -6.61 6.66
N ILE A 423 7.98 -5.95 6.25
CA ILE A 423 6.72 -5.91 7.00
C ILE A 423 5.78 -6.93 6.36
N VAL A 424 5.31 -7.87 7.17
CA VAL A 424 4.34 -8.87 6.76
C VAL A 424 2.99 -8.55 7.39
N LYS A 425 1.97 -8.35 6.54
CA LYS A 425 0.57 -8.36 6.97
C LYS A 425 0.17 -9.80 7.22
N THR A 426 -0.07 -10.14 8.48
CA THR A 426 -0.30 -11.52 8.92
C THR A 426 -1.68 -12.00 8.49
N ALA A 427 -1.72 -13.17 7.86
CA ALA A 427 -2.94 -13.86 7.48
C ALA A 427 -3.23 -15.05 8.41
N ALA A 428 -2.18 -15.71 8.90
CA ALA A 428 -2.27 -16.77 9.91
C ALA A 428 -1.09 -16.71 10.88
N VAL A 429 -1.35 -17.03 12.14
CA VAL A 429 -0.31 -17.17 13.18
C VAL A 429 -0.46 -18.51 13.88
N ALA A 430 0.65 -19.13 14.26
CA ALA A 430 0.62 -20.42 14.94
C ALA A 430 1.07 -20.34 16.40
N ILE A 431 0.40 -21.11 17.24
CA ILE A 431 0.63 -21.15 18.68
C ILE A 431 1.68 -22.20 19.03
N ASN A 432 2.61 -21.85 19.90
CA ASN A 432 3.72 -22.67 20.34
C ASN A 432 3.68 -22.95 21.85
N PRO A 433 4.25 -24.07 22.32
CA PRO A 433 4.40 -24.32 23.76
C PRO A 433 5.18 -23.24 24.51
N LEU A 434 6.03 -22.48 23.80
CA LEU A 434 6.73 -21.33 24.37
C LEU A 434 5.74 -20.26 24.88
N ASP A 435 4.63 -20.04 24.17
CA ASP A 435 3.69 -18.95 24.46
C ASP A 435 3.02 -19.12 25.83
N TYR A 436 2.49 -20.32 26.13
CA TYR A 436 1.90 -20.58 27.45
C TYR A 436 2.96 -20.65 28.56
N LYS A 437 4.17 -21.17 28.27
CA LYS A 437 5.25 -21.21 29.27
C LYS A 437 5.68 -19.81 29.70
N ILE A 438 5.70 -18.87 28.75
CA ILE A 438 5.91 -17.44 29.03
C ILE A 438 4.80 -16.90 29.93
N GLN A 439 3.53 -17.22 29.65
CA GLN A 439 2.40 -16.82 30.50
C GLN A 439 2.45 -17.39 31.92
N ASP A 440 2.84 -18.66 32.07
CA ASP A 440 2.76 -19.37 33.34
C ASP A 440 3.96 -19.06 34.26
N SER A 441 5.14 -18.82 33.68
CA SER A 441 6.40 -18.81 34.46
C SER A 441 7.42 -17.72 34.08
N ASN A 442 7.16 -16.94 33.02
CA ASN A 442 8.09 -15.93 32.48
C ASN A 442 9.58 -16.37 32.48
N PRO A 443 9.91 -17.51 31.85
CA PRO A 443 11.28 -18.01 31.85
C PRO A 443 12.16 -17.06 31.03
N PRO A 444 13.47 -16.94 31.35
CA PRO A 444 14.38 -16.15 30.53
C PRO A 444 14.40 -16.65 29.08
N VAL A 445 14.15 -15.75 28.13
CA VAL A 445 14.28 -16.00 26.69
C VAL A 445 15.55 -15.31 26.21
N ALA A 446 16.40 -16.05 25.48
CA ALA A 446 17.73 -15.59 25.07
C ALA A 446 18.58 -15.04 26.24
N GLY A 447 18.43 -15.62 27.44
CA GLY A 447 19.17 -15.23 28.64
C GLY A 447 18.66 -13.96 29.34
N LYS A 448 17.50 -13.43 28.93
CA LYS A 448 16.90 -12.22 29.51
C LYS A 448 15.47 -12.49 29.97
N PRO A 449 15.04 -11.98 31.14
CA PRO A 449 13.63 -11.98 31.51
C PRO A 449 12.82 -11.18 30.49
N ILE A 450 11.60 -11.63 30.17
CA ILE A 450 10.70 -10.84 29.33
C ILE A 450 10.13 -9.70 30.17
N GLN A 451 10.17 -8.50 29.59
CA GLN A 451 9.55 -7.31 30.15
C GLN A 451 8.12 -7.18 29.63
N TYR A 452 7.19 -6.77 30.50
CA TYR A 452 5.79 -6.55 30.16
C TYR A 452 5.44 -5.06 30.26
N PRO A 453 4.49 -4.53 29.46
CA PRO A 453 3.73 -5.24 28.42
C PRO A 453 4.57 -5.66 27.21
N THR A 454 4.18 -6.75 26.57
CA THR A 454 4.83 -7.26 25.36
C THR A 454 3.85 -8.08 24.51
N ILE A 455 4.24 -8.35 23.28
CA ILE A 455 3.52 -9.19 22.32
C ILE A 455 4.26 -10.51 22.19
N LEU A 456 3.52 -11.61 22.15
CA LEU A 456 4.04 -12.96 21.99
C LEU A 456 3.84 -13.48 20.55
N GLY A 457 4.10 -14.76 20.35
CA GLY A 457 4.04 -15.39 19.05
C GLY A 457 5.35 -15.30 18.27
N ALA A 458 5.62 -16.37 17.54
CA ALA A 458 6.81 -16.51 16.69
C ALA A 458 6.44 -16.89 15.25
N ASP A 459 5.47 -17.78 15.06
CA ASP A 459 5.10 -18.27 13.73
C ASP A 459 4.06 -17.38 13.06
N LEU A 460 4.36 -16.92 11.84
CA LEU A 460 3.41 -16.23 10.98
C LEU A 460 3.49 -16.69 9.52
N ALA A 461 2.37 -16.52 8.83
CA ALA A 461 2.25 -16.56 7.38
C ALA A 461 1.42 -15.37 6.91
N GLY A 462 1.81 -14.74 5.79
CA GLY A 462 1.12 -13.55 5.30
C GLY A 462 1.76 -12.95 4.05
N THR A 463 1.40 -11.70 3.77
CA THR A 463 1.83 -10.99 2.55
C THR A 463 2.78 -9.86 2.90
N ILE A 464 3.85 -9.67 2.13
CA ILE A 464 4.77 -8.55 2.28
C ILE A 464 4.06 -7.24 1.89
N VAL A 465 4.01 -6.28 2.80
CA VAL A 465 3.40 -4.95 2.59
C VAL A 465 4.38 -3.79 2.76
N GLY A 466 5.60 -4.08 3.20
CA GLY A 466 6.68 -3.10 3.29
C GLY A 466 8.04 -3.79 3.22
N ILE A 467 9.03 -3.08 2.70
CA ILE A 467 10.41 -3.58 2.57
C ILE A 467 11.40 -2.50 3.00
N GLY A 468 12.47 -2.92 3.66
CA GLY A 468 13.63 -2.08 3.93
C GLY A 468 14.45 -1.81 2.67
N SER A 469 15.25 -0.74 2.72
CA SER A 469 16.05 -0.24 1.59
C SER A 469 17.17 -1.18 1.10
N GLU A 470 17.58 -2.17 1.88
CA GLU A 470 18.60 -3.17 1.56
C GLU A 470 18.03 -4.57 1.24
N VAL A 471 16.70 -4.72 1.23
CA VAL A 471 16.03 -5.97 0.82
C VAL A 471 16.23 -6.17 -0.68
N LYS A 472 16.64 -7.38 -1.09
CA LYS A 472 17.02 -7.66 -2.49
C LYS A 472 16.22 -8.75 -3.16
N ASN A 473 15.77 -9.75 -2.40
CA ASN A 473 15.18 -10.98 -2.93
C ASN A 473 13.69 -11.10 -2.59
N ARG A 474 13.07 -10.00 -2.17
CA ARG A 474 11.66 -9.92 -1.85
C ARG A 474 11.05 -8.67 -2.48
N VAL A 475 9.79 -8.76 -2.83
CA VAL A 475 8.98 -7.63 -3.31
C VAL A 475 7.65 -7.59 -2.58
N ILE A 476 7.05 -6.40 -2.50
CA ILE A 476 5.71 -6.19 -1.95
C ILE A 476 4.70 -7.05 -2.73
N GLY A 477 3.73 -7.63 -2.02
CA GLY A 477 2.72 -8.53 -2.58
C GLY A 477 3.07 -10.02 -2.53
N GLN A 478 4.33 -10.40 -2.24
CA GLN A 478 4.69 -11.81 -2.11
C GLN A 478 4.17 -12.45 -0.83
N CYS A 479 3.74 -13.71 -0.93
CA CYS A 479 3.35 -14.53 0.20
C CYS A 479 4.60 -15.15 0.87
N VAL A 480 4.67 -15.08 2.20
CA VAL A 480 5.79 -15.60 2.99
C VAL A 480 5.32 -16.27 4.27
N VAL A 481 6.18 -17.14 4.79
CA VAL A 481 6.17 -17.61 6.18
C VAL A 481 7.43 -17.11 6.88
N ALA A 482 7.34 -16.80 8.17
CA ALA A 482 8.49 -16.29 8.91
C ALA A 482 8.47 -16.69 10.39
N ASN A 483 9.67 -16.85 10.96
CA ASN A 483 9.87 -17.00 12.40
C ASN A 483 10.25 -15.63 12.98
N ALA A 484 9.26 -14.98 13.57
CA ALA A 484 9.37 -13.66 14.18
C ALA A 484 10.22 -13.74 15.47
N ASP A 485 11.20 -12.86 15.61
CA ASP A 485 12.21 -12.93 16.69
C ASP A 485 12.07 -11.87 17.78
N GLY A 486 10.96 -11.14 17.78
CA GLY A 486 10.65 -10.02 18.67
C GLY A 486 10.76 -10.36 20.15
N ILE A 487 10.25 -11.52 20.57
CA ILE A 487 10.37 -12.01 21.96
C ILE A 487 11.85 -12.08 22.38
N SER A 488 12.72 -12.63 21.51
CA SER A 488 14.14 -12.80 21.81
C SER A 488 14.93 -11.48 21.80
N ARG A 489 14.46 -10.49 21.03
CA ARG A 489 15.08 -9.16 20.92
C ARG A 489 14.50 -8.17 21.93
N GLY A 490 13.40 -8.50 22.59
CA GLY A 490 12.63 -7.55 23.40
C GLY A 490 11.99 -6.45 22.54
N GLN A 491 11.58 -6.80 21.32
CA GLN A 491 11.03 -5.88 20.33
C GLN A 491 9.65 -6.36 19.90
N SER A 492 8.62 -5.79 20.51
CA SER A 492 7.21 -6.07 20.22
C SER A 492 6.88 -6.13 18.72
N ALA A 493 7.33 -5.15 17.93
CA ALA A 493 7.08 -5.09 16.49
C ALA A 493 7.52 -6.33 15.68
N GLY A 494 8.41 -7.16 16.25
CA GLY A 494 8.88 -8.40 15.65
C GLY A 494 8.25 -9.68 16.22
N SER A 495 7.15 -9.60 16.98
CA SER A 495 6.43 -10.76 17.52
C SER A 495 5.19 -11.10 16.66
N ALA A 496 4.79 -12.37 16.57
CA ALA A 496 3.81 -12.78 15.56
C ALA A 496 2.34 -12.43 15.89
N PHE A 497 1.94 -12.33 17.16
CA PHE A 497 0.52 -12.11 17.53
C PHE A 497 0.07 -10.66 17.36
N GLN A 498 0.17 -10.15 16.14
CA GLN A 498 -0.29 -8.82 15.72
C GLN A 498 -0.52 -8.82 14.20
N MET A 499 -1.20 -7.78 13.70
CA MET A 499 -1.60 -7.71 12.29
C MET A 499 -0.45 -7.39 11.32
N PHE A 500 0.60 -6.70 11.78
CA PHE A 500 1.75 -6.32 10.97
C PHE A 500 3.03 -6.60 11.74
N VAL A 501 3.91 -7.42 11.18
CA VAL A 501 5.12 -7.88 11.88
C VAL A 501 6.35 -7.53 11.07
N VAL A 502 7.34 -6.94 11.74
CA VAL A 502 8.68 -6.73 11.19
C VAL A 502 9.50 -7.99 11.37
N VAL A 503 9.96 -8.56 10.27
CA VAL A 503 10.86 -9.73 10.28
C VAL A 503 12.05 -9.46 9.38
N ALA A 504 13.22 -9.98 9.75
CA ALA A 504 14.37 -9.93 8.86
C ALA A 504 14.07 -10.71 7.57
N GLU A 505 14.49 -10.18 6.41
CA GLU A 505 14.33 -10.86 5.10
C GLU A 505 14.84 -12.31 5.17
N ALA A 506 15.98 -12.52 5.82
CA ALA A 506 16.63 -13.83 5.99
C ALA A 506 15.85 -14.82 6.88
N ALA A 507 14.91 -14.35 7.70
CA ALA A 507 14.04 -15.18 8.52
C ALA A 507 12.71 -15.54 7.82
N SER A 508 12.56 -15.15 6.55
CA SER A 508 11.37 -15.39 5.74
C SER A 508 11.62 -16.40 4.63
N THR A 509 10.64 -17.24 4.36
CA THR A 509 10.62 -18.18 3.22
C THR A 509 9.41 -17.88 2.35
N LEU A 510 9.57 -17.84 1.03
CA LEU A 510 8.46 -17.65 0.11
C LEU A 510 7.47 -18.82 0.23
N LEU A 511 6.19 -18.48 0.29
CA LEU A 511 5.09 -19.44 0.28
C LEU A 511 4.60 -19.56 -1.18
N PRO A 512 4.61 -20.77 -1.79
CA PRO A 512 4.12 -20.95 -3.15
C PRO A 512 2.65 -20.59 -3.32
N ASP A 513 2.30 -20.10 -4.52
CA ASP A 513 0.91 -19.80 -4.87
C ASP A 513 0.02 -21.05 -4.70
N GLY A 514 -1.12 -20.88 -4.04
CA GLY A 514 -2.08 -21.95 -3.79
C GLY A 514 -1.85 -22.74 -2.49
N LEU A 515 -0.73 -22.54 -1.79
CA LEU A 515 -0.56 -23.10 -0.44
C LEU A 515 -1.20 -22.17 0.60
N ALA A 516 -2.13 -22.69 1.39
CA ALA A 516 -2.86 -21.91 2.39
C ALA A 516 -1.93 -21.34 3.47
N PHE A 517 -2.18 -20.10 3.91
CA PHE A 517 -1.39 -19.44 4.96
C PHE A 517 -1.39 -20.23 6.27
N GLU A 518 -2.50 -20.86 6.64
CA GLU A 518 -2.62 -21.67 7.85
C GLU A 518 -1.72 -22.90 7.79
N ALA A 519 -1.60 -23.51 6.60
CA ALA A 519 -0.67 -24.60 6.38
C ALA A 519 0.78 -24.10 6.45
N GLY A 520 1.08 -22.95 5.82
CA GLY A 520 2.41 -22.34 5.88
C GLY A 520 2.88 -22.00 7.30
N ALA A 521 1.99 -21.44 8.12
CA ALA A 521 2.29 -20.96 9.48
C ALA A 521 2.74 -22.07 10.44
N VAL A 522 2.58 -23.36 10.09
CA VAL A 522 2.99 -24.47 10.97
C VAL A 522 4.50 -24.69 11.03
N LEU A 523 5.24 -24.15 10.06
CA LEU A 523 6.66 -24.46 9.81
C LEU A 523 7.69 -23.62 10.56
N PRO A 524 7.62 -22.27 10.62
CA PRO A 524 8.82 -21.45 10.79
C PRO A 524 9.69 -21.77 12.03
N LEU A 525 9.13 -21.69 13.23
CA LEU A 525 9.82 -21.99 14.49
C LEU A 525 10.20 -23.47 14.57
N GLY A 526 9.35 -24.36 14.07
CA GLY A 526 9.61 -25.80 14.05
C GLY A 526 10.85 -26.15 13.22
N CYS A 527 10.93 -25.57 12.02
CA CYS A 527 12.08 -25.68 11.13
C CYS A 527 13.33 -25.09 11.73
N ASP A 528 13.28 -23.86 12.28
CA ASP A 528 14.44 -23.23 12.91
C ASP A 528 14.94 -24.02 14.12
N THR A 529 14.04 -24.55 14.93
CA THR A 529 14.38 -25.37 16.09
C THR A 529 15.05 -26.67 15.69
N ALA A 530 14.48 -27.37 14.70
CA ALA A 530 15.07 -28.58 14.14
C ALA A 530 16.42 -28.31 13.49
N MET A 531 16.53 -27.22 12.72
CA MET A 531 17.75 -26.78 12.06
C MET A 531 18.87 -26.51 13.06
N ALA A 532 18.55 -25.84 14.17
CA ALA A 532 19.50 -25.60 15.26
C ALA A 532 20.04 -26.92 15.81
N GLY A 533 19.15 -27.85 16.16
CA GLY A 533 19.52 -29.15 16.74
C GLY A 533 20.36 -30.02 15.80
N LEU A 534 19.96 -30.09 14.53
CA LEU A 534 20.56 -30.97 13.53
C LEU A 534 21.88 -30.42 12.99
N PHE A 535 21.92 -29.18 12.51
CA PHE A 535 23.01 -28.73 11.62
C PHE A 535 24.05 -27.82 12.27
N VAL A 536 23.73 -27.16 13.39
CA VAL A 536 24.66 -26.22 14.01
C VAL A 536 25.87 -26.97 14.59
N ARG A 537 27.07 -26.52 14.24
CA ARG A 537 28.33 -27.06 14.80
C ARG A 537 28.35 -26.88 16.32
N GLY A 538 28.72 -27.93 17.04
CA GLY A 538 28.61 -27.96 18.50
C GLY A 538 27.23 -28.40 19.02
N GLN A 539 26.24 -28.61 18.15
CA GLN A 539 25.03 -29.41 18.42
C GLN A 539 25.24 -30.83 17.85
N LEU A 540 24.38 -31.35 16.98
CA LEU A 540 24.65 -32.60 16.26
C LEU A 540 25.58 -32.40 15.06
N GLY A 541 25.56 -31.22 14.42
CA GLY A 541 26.51 -30.85 13.36
C GLY A 541 26.39 -31.71 12.10
N LEU A 542 25.18 -32.10 11.72
CA LEU A 542 24.91 -32.87 10.51
C LEU A 542 25.31 -32.10 9.25
N SER A 543 25.66 -32.83 8.19
CA SER A 543 26.06 -32.23 6.91
C SER A 543 24.87 -31.58 6.20
N THR A 544 25.09 -30.38 5.68
CA THR A 544 24.12 -29.65 4.84
C THR A 544 24.38 -29.82 3.35
N ALA A 545 25.35 -30.66 2.94
CA ALA A 545 25.77 -30.83 1.56
C ALA A 545 24.59 -31.15 0.61
N ARG A 546 23.68 -32.06 1.01
CA ARG A 546 22.50 -32.42 0.21
C ARG A 546 21.41 -31.34 0.14
N LEU A 547 21.47 -30.36 1.03
CA LEU A 547 20.56 -29.21 1.04
C LEU A 547 21.10 -28.04 0.19
N GLY A 548 22.32 -28.16 -0.35
CA GLY A 548 23.02 -27.12 -1.10
C GLY A 548 24.13 -26.42 -0.31
N GLY A 549 24.51 -26.94 0.86
CA GLY A 549 25.68 -26.50 1.61
C GLY A 549 27.01 -26.94 0.97
N HIS A 550 28.11 -26.40 1.48
CA HIS A 550 29.48 -26.68 0.97
C HIS A 550 30.28 -27.60 1.90
N ASP A 551 29.59 -28.39 2.72
CA ASP A 551 30.26 -29.40 3.52
C ASP A 551 30.90 -30.45 2.59
N ALA A 552 32.12 -30.87 2.92
CA ALA A 552 32.94 -31.70 2.02
C ALA A 552 32.36 -33.12 1.80
N GLU A 553 31.56 -33.62 2.74
CA GLU A 553 31.08 -34.99 2.75
C GLU A 553 29.56 -35.07 2.97
N THR A 554 28.91 -35.93 2.20
CA THR A 554 27.53 -36.37 2.44
C THR A 554 27.52 -37.54 3.42
N PRO A 555 26.43 -37.77 4.19
CA PRO A 555 26.36 -38.92 5.07
C PRO A 555 26.55 -40.25 4.33
N GLU A 556 27.31 -41.17 4.93
CA GLU A 556 27.48 -42.53 4.45
C GLU A 556 26.15 -43.29 4.52
N PRO A 557 25.89 -44.26 3.62
CA PRO A 557 24.73 -45.15 3.71
C PRO A 557 24.63 -45.80 5.09
N GLY A 558 23.44 -45.77 5.70
CA GLY A 558 23.21 -46.31 7.05
C GLY A 558 23.57 -45.34 8.19
N SER A 559 23.90 -44.08 7.90
CA SER A 559 23.94 -43.02 8.91
C SER A 559 22.52 -42.73 9.39
N ALA A 560 22.29 -42.82 10.70
CA ALA A 560 20.95 -42.74 11.29
C ALA A 560 20.89 -41.68 12.40
N VAL A 561 19.76 -40.98 12.52
CA VAL A 561 19.49 -40.05 13.62
C VAL A 561 18.26 -40.51 14.38
N LEU A 562 18.33 -40.42 15.71
CA LEU A 562 17.17 -40.62 16.58
C LEU A 562 16.46 -39.27 16.78
N ILE A 563 15.16 -39.20 16.43
CA ILE A 563 14.32 -38.05 16.73
C ILE A 563 13.26 -38.47 17.74
N TRP A 564 13.33 -37.99 18.98
CA TRP A 564 12.31 -38.29 19.97
C TRP A 564 11.11 -37.34 19.82
N GLY A 565 9.91 -37.89 19.71
CA GLY A 565 8.67 -37.10 19.53
C GLY A 565 8.42 -36.62 18.10
N GLY A 566 8.52 -37.52 17.13
CA GLY A 566 8.38 -37.24 15.69
C GLY A 566 7.06 -36.60 15.27
N SER A 567 5.97 -36.84 16.02
CA SER A 567 4.66 -36.26 15.70
C SER A 567 4.45 -34.83 16.24
N SER A 568 5.46 -34.25 16.91
CA SER A 568 5.45 -32.85 17.32
C SER A 568 5.77 -31.94 16.12
N SER A 569 5.48 -30.64 16.21
CA SER A 569 5.83 -29.69 15.14
C SER A 569 7.33 -29.65 14.84
N VAL A 570 8.16 -29.64 15.88
CA VAL A 570 9.63 -29.72 15.74
C VAL A 570 10.04 -31.08 15.18
N GLY A 571 9.42 -32.17 15.65
CA GLY A 571 9.70 -33.53 15.19
C GLY A 571 9.41 -33.73 13.70
N CYS A 572 8.26 -33.27 13.21
CA CYS A 572 7.89 -33.34 11.80
C CYS A 572 8.89 -32.56 10.93
N CYS A 573 9.32 -31.37 11.37
CA CYS A 573 10.34 -30.59 10.68
C CYS A 573 11.70 -31.32 10.69
N ALA A 574 12.09 -31.87 11.84
CA ALA A 574 13.36 -32.56 12.02
C ALA A 574 13.46 -33.84 11.19
N ILE A 575 12.38 -34.62 11.08
CA ILE A 575 12.34 -35.83 10.23
C ILE A 575 12.58 -35.43 8.77
N GLN A 576 11.86 -34.42 8.27
CA GLN A 576 11.97 -33.97 6.87
C GLN A 576 13.36 -33.43 6.57
N LEU A 577 13.91 -32.58 7.44
CA LEU A 577 15.23 -31.99 7.27
C LEU A 577 16.35 -33.04 7.33
N ALA A 578 16.32 -33.96 8.28
CA ALA A 578 17.32 -35.02 8.40
C ALA A 578 17.26 -36.00 7.21
N ASN A 579 16.06 -36.37 6.79
CA ASN A 579 15.86 -37.22 5.61
C ASN A 579 16.37 -36.53 4.33
N ALA A 580 16.04 -35.25 4.13
CA ALA A 580 16.54 -34.46 3.00
C ALA A 580 18.07 -34.29 3.02
N ALA A 581 18.67 -34.21 4.21
CA ALA A 581 20.12 -34.19 4.39
C ALA A 581 20.78 -35.58 4.15
N GLY A 582 19.99 -36.65 3.99
CA GLY A 582 20.44 -37.99 3.65
C GLY A 582 20.61 -38.95 4.83
N TYR A 583 20.03 -38.65 6.00
CA TYR A 583 20.08 -39.51 7.18
C TYR A 583 18.82 -40.37 7.30
N GLU A 584 18.99 -41.62 7.71
CA GLU A 584 17.85 -42.46 8.11
C GLU A 584 17.28 -41.97 9.44
N VAL A 585 15.97 -41.71 9.48
CA VAL A 585 15.33 -41.18 10.68
C VAL A 585 14.56 -42.28 11.41
N TYR A 586 14.96 -42.56 12.64
CA TYR A 586 14.22 -43.42 13.57
C TYR A 586 13.60 -42.54 14.64
N THR A 587 12.31 -42.72 14.91
CA THR A 587 11.58 -41.78 15.75
C THR A 587 10.62 -42.44 16.72
N THR A 588 10.15 -41.66 17.69
CA THR A 588 9.09 -42.05 18.61
C THR A 588 7.85 -41.20 18.43
N ALA A 589 6.67 -41.81 18.53
CA ALA A 589 5.39 -41.14 18.58
C ALA A 589 4.36 -42.09 19.19
N SER A 590 3.20 -41.60 19.63
CA SER A 590 2.10 -42.50 20.00
C SER A 590 1.67 -43.30 18.76
N ARG A 591 1.25 -44.56 18.93
CA ARG A 591 0.89 -45.46 17.81
C ARG A 591 -0.06 -44.85 16.78
N ARG A 592 -1.06 -44.07 17.22
CA ARG A 592 -2.01 -43.39 16.34
C ARG A 592 -1.38 -42.38 15.37
N ASN A 593 -0.19 -41.88 15.67
CA ASN A 593 0.53 -40.86 14.89
C ASN A 593 1.67 -41.47 14.05
N GLU A 594 1.80 -42.79 14.01
CA GLU A 594 2.82 -43.49 13.22
C GLU A 594 2.74 -43.11 11.74
N ALA A 595 1.53 -43.11 11.16
CA ALA A 595 1.32 -42.77 9.75
C ALA A 595 1.79 -41.35 9.41
N LEU A 596 1.58 -40.37 10.31
CA LEU A 596 2.09 -39.02 10.14
C LEU A 596 3.61 -39.02 10.05
N CYS A 597 4.30 -39.61 11.03
CA CYS A 597 5.76 -39.66 11.05
C CYS A 597 6.34 -40.36 9.80
N MET A 598 5.71 -41.46 9.37
CA MET A 598 6.12 -42.16 8.14
C MET A 598 5.90 -41.28 6.90
N SER A 599 4.79 -40.55 6.82
CA SER A 599 4.47 -39.66 5.68
C SER A 599 5.46 -38.51 5.49
N VAL A 600 6.14 -38.09 6.56
CA VAL A 600 7.15 -37.01 6.53
C VAL A 600 8.59 -37.55 6.46
N GLY A 601 8.78 -38.87 6.28
CA GLY A 601 10.08 -39.46 5.96
C GLY A 601 10.75 -40.27 7.07
N ALA A 602 10.03 -40.66 8.14
CA ALA A 602 10.59 -41.59 9.10
C ALA A 602 10.76 -42.98 8.49
N VAL A 603 11.86 -43.66 8.82
CA VAL A 603 12.13 -45.05 8.41
C VAL A 603 11.33 -46.01 9.29
N ARG A 604 11.26 -45.72 10.58
CA ARG A 604 10.50 -46.51 11.55
C ARG A 604 10.10 -45.65 12.75
N VAL A 605 8.90 -45.89 13.25
CA VAL A 605 8.31 -45.20 14.40
C VAL A 605 8.11 -46.20 15.51
N PHE A 606 8.44 -45.81 16.74
CA PHE A 606 8.24 -46.63 17.93
C PHE A 606 7.33 -45.94 18.92
N ASP A 607 6.43 -46.72 19.52
CA ASP A 607 5.53 -46.20 20.54
C ASP A 607 6.29 -45.89 21.83
N HIS A 608 6.42 -44.61 22.17
CA HIS A 608 7.09 -44.16 23.39
C HIS A 608 6.34 -44.57 24.67
N SER A 609 5.05 -44.93 24.57
CA SER A 609 4.27 -45.44 25.70
C SER A 609 4.44 -46.94 25.92
N SER A 610 5.00 -47.65 24.93
CA SER A 610 5.23 -49.09 25.01
C SER A 610 6.53 -49.41 25.75
N PRO A 611 6.51 -50.31 26.77
CA PRO A 611 7.72 -50.81 27.41
C PRO A 611 8.71 -51.51 26.46
N SER A 612 8.26 -51.93 25.27
CA SER A 612 9.12 -52.51 24.22
C SER A 612 9.70 -51.48 23.25
N GLY A 613 9.25 -50.22 23.29
CA GLY A 613 9.65 -49.17 22.34
C GLY A 613 11.16 -48.89 22.35
N GLU A 614 11.75 -48.67 23.53
CA GLU A 614 13.21 -48.45 23.66
C GLU A 614 14.03 -49.65 23.17
N LYS A 615 13.60 -50.87 23.50
CA LYS A 615 14.29 -52.10 23.04
C LYS A 615 14.24 -52.23 21.53
N GLY A 616 13.08 -51.99 20.92
CA GLY A 616 12.91 -52.01 19.48
C GLY A 616 13.75 -50.95 18.77
N LEU A 617 13.88 -49.75 19.35
CA LEU A 617 14.79 -48.71 18.85
C LEU A 617 16.24 -49.17 18.88
N VAL A 618 16.71 -49.72 19.99
CA VAL A 618 18.08 -50.25 20.11
C VAL A 618 18.35 -51.33 19.07
N GLU A 619 17.40 -52.25 18.87
CA GLU A 619 17.52 -53.32 17.86
C GLU A 619 17.57 -52.76 16.44
N ALA A 620 16.71 -51.79 16.11
CA ALA A 620 16.65 -51.20 14.78
C ALA A 620 17.86 -50.31 14.45
N LEU A 621 18.44 -49.66 15.47
CA LEU A 621 19.63 -48.82 15.33
C LEU A 621 20.94 -49.62 15.43
N ARG A 622 20.89 -50.90 15.82
CA ARG A 622 22.10 -51.74 15.95
C ARG A 622 22.79 -51.91 14.60
N GLY A 623 24.10 -51.66 14.57
CA GLY A 623 24.90 -51.72 13.35
C GLY A 623 24.80 -50.50 12.43
N LYS A 624 23.97 -49.50 12.78
CA LYS A 624 23.93 -48.20 12.11
C LYS A 624 24.98 -47.26 12.69
N LYS A 625 25.40 -46.25 11.91
CA LYS A 625 26.22 -45.14 12.39
C LYS A 625 25.28 -44.07 12.96
N VAL A 626 24.97 -44.16 14.25
CA VAL A 626 24.03 -43.22 14.88
C VAL A 626 24.71 -41.87 15.10
N VAL A 627 24.19 -40.79 14.54
CA VAL A 627 24.80 -39.44 14.61
C VAL A 627 24.29 -38.61 15.80
N GLY A 628 23.64 -39.27 16.75
CA GLY A 628 23.09 -38.69 17.98
C GLY A 628 21.57 -38.69 17.99
N ALA A 629 21.02 -37.98 18.98
CA ALA A 629 19.58 -37.83 19.17
C ALA A 629 19.16 -36.37 19.29
N LEU A 630 18.04 -36.03 18.67
CA LEU A 630 17.32 -34.77 18.89
C LEU A 630 16.02 -35.06 19.66
N ASP A 631 15.94 -34.58 20.90
CA ASP A 631 14.73 -34.67 21.72
C ASP A 631 13.84 -33.44 21.50
N CYS A 632 12.71 -33.65 20.81
CA CYS A 632 11.74 -32.62 20.48
C CYS A 632 10.64 -32.42 21.55
N ILE A 633 10.69 -33.19 22.64
CA ILE A 633 9.70 -33.14 23.73
C ILE A 633 10.33 -32.54 24.99
N ALA A 634 11.46 -33.12 25.42
CA ALA A 634 12.15 -32.78 26.66
C ALA A 634 11.20 -32.75 27.88
N ASP A 635 10.49 -33.86 28.13
CA ASP A 635 9.61 -34.05 29.29
C ASP A 635 10.43 -34.30 30.56
N GLY A 636 11.06 -33.23 31.05
CA GLY A 636 12.04 -33.28 32.12
C GLY A 636 13.22 -34.19 31.76
N GLU A 637 13.63 -35.02 32.72
CA GLU A 637 14.77 -35.94 32.55
C GLU A 637 14.40 -37.19 31.73
N LYS A 638 13.11 -37.58 31.69
CA LYS A 638 12.67 -38.90 31.21
C LYS A 638 13.02 -39.18 29.75
N THR A 639 12.71 -38.25 28.85
CA THR A 639 12.92 -38.45 27.41
C THR A 639 14.39 -38.32 27.03
N ILE A 640 15.12 -37.45 27.73
CA ILE A 640 16.57 -37.27 27.57
C ILE A 640 17.31 -38.52 28.04
N GLU A 641 16.95 -39.07 29.20
CA GLU A 641 17.49 -40.34 29.69
C GLU A 641 17.15 -41.50 28.77
N ALA A 642 15.93 -41.58 28.24
CA ALA A 642 15.55 -42.60 27.28
C ALA A 642 16.43 -42.55 26.02
N CYS A 643 16.63 -41.34 25.46
CA CYS A 643 17.56 -41.14 24.36
C CYS A 643 18.98 -41.57 24.76
N ALA A 644 19.45 -41.18 25.94
CA ALA A 644 20.79 -41.50 26.41
C ALA A 644 21.01 -43.00 26.62
N ARG A 645 20.03 -43.72 27.19
CA ARG A 645 20.06 -45.20 27.33
C ARG A 645 20.15 -45.88 25.97
N ILE A 646 19.35 -45.43 25.00
CA ILE A 646 19.39 -45.97 23.64
C ILE A 646 20.77 -45.72 23.03
N LEU A 647 21.26 -44.47 23.10
CA LEU A 647 22.56 -44.09 22.56
C LEU A 647 23.70 -44.87 23.21
N ALA A 648 23.66 -45.15 24.52
CA ALA A 648 24.67 -45.95 25.20
C ALA A 648 24.79 -47.36 24.60
N LEU A 649 23.68 -47.94 24.15
CA LEU A 649 23.60 -49.32 23.65
C LEU A 649 23.86 -49.50 22.14
N VAL A 650 24.03 -48.40 21.39
CA VAL A 650 24.23 -48.43 19.92
C VAL A 650 25.55 -47.75 19.51
N GLY A 651 26.08 -48.06 18.33
CA GLY A 651 27.31 -47.44 17.83
C GLY A 651 27.09 -45.99 17.36
N GLY A 652 28.12 -45.14 17.46
CA GLY A 652 28.11 -43.77 16.94
C GLY A 652 28.24 -42.68 18.00
N VAL A 653 27.67 -41.51 17.73
CA VAL A 653 27.80 -40.29 18.53
C VAL A 653 26.92 -40.38 19.79
N LYS A 654 27.54 -40.22 20.96
CA LYS A 654 26.90 -40.27 22.28
C LYS A 654 26.43 -38.88 22.74
N LYS A 655 25.56 -38.27 21.95
CA LYS A 655 25.07 -36.91 22.18
C LYS A 655 23.57 -36.79 22.00
N VAL A 656 22.92 -36.21 23.01
CA VAL A 656 21.53 -35.79 22.98
C VAL A 656 21.49 -34.26 22.92
N VAL A 657 20.77 -33.73 21.94
CA VAL A 657 20.42 -32.31 21.88
C VAL A 657 18.93 -32.21 22.18
N ALA A 658 18.54 -31.37 23.13
CA ALA A 658 17.15 -31.26 23.58
C ALA A 658 16.61 -29.84 23.41
N VAL A 659 15.31 -29.72 23.14
CA VAL A 659 14.61 -28.42 23.02
C VAL A 659 14.54 -27.65 24.34
N LEU A 660 14.61 -28.35 25.48
CA LEU A 660 14.72 -27.77 26.82
C LEU A 660 16.02 -28.19 27.49
N ALA A 661 16.36 -27.53 28.61
CA ALA A 661 17.58 -27.83 29.34
C ALA A 661 17.54 -29.24 29.94
N PRO A 662 18.57 -30.08 29.72
CA PRO A 662 18.74 -31.30 30.48
C PRO A 662 19.04 -30.99 31.95
N PRO A 663 18.91 -31.99 32.84
CA PRO A 663 19.42 -31.87 34.20
C PRO A 663 20.92 -31.60 34.23
N CYS A 664 21.41 -31.03 35.34
CA CYS A 664 22.81 -30.61 35.49
C CYS A 664 23.82 -31.78 35.53
N VAL A 665 23.34 -33.02 35.57
CA VAL A 665 24.15 -34.24 35.62
C VAL A 665 23.99 -35.02 34.32
N GLU A 666 25.05 -35.71 33.90
CA GLU A 666 24.96 -36.61 32.75
C GLU A 666 23.90 -37.70 33.03
N PRO A 667 22.91 -37.88 32.14
CA PRO A 667 21.81 -38.80 32.37
C PRO A 667 22.25 -40.27 32.32
N VAL A 668 23.28 -40.56 31.52
CA VAL A 668 23.92 -41.87 31.39
C VAL A 668 25.41 -41.65 31.18
N GLU A 669 26.24 -42.41 31.89
CA GLU A 669 27.70 -42.30 31.82
C GLU A 669 28.22 -42.37 30.38
N GLY A 670 29.00 -41.36 29.99
CA GLY A 670 29.59 -41.28 28.65
C GLY A 670 28.62 -40.80 27.56
N VAL A 671 27.41 -40.38 27.92
CA VAL A 671 26.46 -39.75 27.00
C VAL A 671 26.23 -38.30 27.41
N THR A 672 26.63 -37.39 26.53
CA THR A 672 26.45 -35.95 26.75
C THR A 672 25.03 -35.52 26.38
N ALA A 673 24.43 -34.66 27.19
CA ALA A 673 23.16 -34.02 26.89
C ALA A 673 23.31 -32.50 26.99
N GLN A 674 22.73 -31.76 26.05
CA GLN A 674 22.73 -30.30 26.08
C GLN A 674 21.42 -29.71 25.58
N ARG A 675 21.11 -28.49 26.03
CA ARG A 675 20.06 -27.66 25.42
C ARG A 675 20.53 -27.19 24.04
N LEU A 676 19.62 -27.17 23.08
CA LEU A 676 19.88 -26.51 21.80
C LEU A 676 20.14 -24.99 21.98
N SER A 677 20.88 -24.41 21.03
CA SER A 677 21.19 -22.97 21.02
C SER A 677 20.65 -22.31 19.76
N ILE A 678 19.52 -21.61 19.88
CA ILE A 678 18.96 -20.78 18.81
C ILE A 678 19.87 -19.59 18.44
N PRO A 679 20.52 -18.87 19.38
CA PRO A 679 21.47 -17.82 19.01
C PRO A 679 22.62 -18.32 18.13
N ALA A 680 23.09 -19.56 18.36
CA ALA A 680 24.14 -20.16 17.53
C ALA A 680 23.65 -20.54 16.12
N LEU A 681 22.34 -20.67 15.90
CA LEU A 681 21.78 -20.91 14.57
C LEU A 681 21.94 -19.67 13.68
N LYS A 682 21.55 -18.49 14.17
CA LYS A 682 21.54 -17.25 13.38
C LYS A 682 22.93 -16.83 12.87
N SER A 683 23.99 -17.25 13.56
CA SER A 683 25.39 -17.03 13.15
C SER A 683 25.97 -18.18 12.34
N SER A 684 25.19 -19.23 12.08
CA SER A 684 25.63 -20.41 11.35
C SER A 684 25.28 -20.32 9.86
N ARG A 685 26.17 -20.88 9.02
CA ARG A 685 25.91 -21.04 7.59
C ARG A 685 24.72 -21.95 7.28
N ALA A 686 24.32 -22.82 8.21
CA ALA A 686 23.17 -23.68 8.04
C ALA A 686 21.86 -22.86 7.90
N TYR A 687 21.79 -21.68 8.51
CA TYR A 687 20.60 -20.84 8.47
C TYR A 687 20.20 -20.47 7.03
N GLU A 688 21.13 -19.87 6.29
CA GLU A 688 20.89 -19.46 4.90
C GLU A 688 20.66 -20.67 3.97
N VAL A 689 21.46 -21.74 4.14
CA VAL A 689 21.38 -22.95 3.30
C VAL A 689 20.02 -23.63 3.45
N VAL A 690 19.54 -23.79 4.68
CA VAL A 690 18.30 -24.51 4.93
C VAL A 690 17.08 -23.65 4.57
N HIS A 691 17.07 -22.34 4.83
CA HIS A 691 15.99 -21.47 4.34
C HIS A 691 15.90 -21.45 2.80
N ALA A 692 17.04 -21.43 2.10
CA ALA A 692 17.07 -21.54 0.64
C ALA A 692 16.57 -22.92 0.15
N TRP A 693 16.87 -23.99 0.87
CA TRP A 693 16.30 -25.32 0.60
C TRP A 693 14.78 -25.32 0.86
N MET A 694 14.30 -24.77 1.96
CA MET A 694 12.88 -24.72 2.30
C MET A 694 12.05 -24.04 1.21
N ALA A 695 12.52 -22.91 0.66
CA ALA A 695 11.81 -22.23 -0.42
C ALA A 695 11.61 -23.13 -1.65
N ARG A 696 12.65 -23.87 -2.05
CA ARG A 696 12.58 -24.82 -3.18
C ARG A 696 11.72 -26.04 -2.84
N ALA A 697 11.89 -26.57 -1.64
CA ALA A 697 11.20 -27.77 -1.18
C ALA A 697 9.70 -27.56 -0.95
N LEU A 698 9.28 -26.34 -0.57
CA LEU A 698 7.86 -25.98 -0.55
C LEU A 698 7.30 -25.91 -1.97
N ALA A 699 8.04 -25.30 -2.90
CA ALA A 699 7.60 -25.14 -4.28
C ALA A 699 7.46 -26.47 -5.03
N ASP A 700 8.33 -27.44 -4.77
CA ASP A 700 8.26 -28.78 -5.38
C ASP A 700 7.47 -29.81 -4.55
N GLY A 701 6.99 -29.43 -3.36
CA GLY A 701 6.21 -30.26 -2.46
C GLY A 701 7.01 -31.30 -1.66
N SER A 702 8.34 -31.30 -1.73
CA SER A 702 9.19 -32.21 -0.94
C SER A 702 9.27 -31.83 0.55
N LEU A 703 8.95 -30.58 0.90
CA LEU A 703 8.67 -30.14 2.27
C LEU A 703 7.16 -29.99 2.47
N GLN A 704 6.60 -30.79 3.37
CA GLN A 704 5.19 -30.74 3.74
C GLN A 704 4.95 -29.87 4.96
N CYS A 705 3.88 -29.08 4.92
CA CYS A 705 3.33 -28.33 6.06
C CYS A 705 2.71 -29.28 7.09
N LYS A 706 3.55 -29.87 7.95
CA LYS A 706 3.13 -30.85 8.96
C LYS A 706 3.68 -30.52 10.36
N PRO A 707 2.93 -30.90 11.42
CA PRO A 707 1.62 -31.52 11.41
C PRO A 707 0.53 -30.58 10.90
N ASP A 708 -0.63 -31.13 10.53
CA ASP A 708 -1.71 -30.35 9.93
C ASP A 708 -2.21 -29.22 10.84
N PRO A 709 -2.57 -28.06 10.29
CA PRO A 709 -3.11 -26.96 11.06
C PRO A 709 -4.49 -27.31 11.63
N TYR A 710 -4.72 -26.95 12.88
CA TYR A 710 -6.04 -26.87 13.51
C TYR A 710 -6.36 -25.40 13.74
N VAL A 711 -7.30 -24.87 12.96
CA VAL A 711 -7.73 -23.47 13.07
C VAL A 711 -8.66 -23.36 14.28
N VAL A 712 -8.18 -22.76 15.37
CA VAL A 712 -8.94 -22.63 16.63
C VAL A 712 -9.97 -21.51 16.57
N GLY A 713 -9.76 -20.53 15.70
CA GLY A 713 -10.66 -19.40 15.51
C GLY A 713 -10.08 -18.35 14.58
N GLU A 714 -10.83 -17.26 14.42
CA GLU A 714 -10.46 -16.09 13.62
C GLU A 714 -10.21 -14.89 14.54
N GLY A 715 -9.38 -13.95 14.08
CA GLY A 715 -9.02 -12.74 14.81
C GLY A 715 -8.05 -12.95 15.98
N LEU A 716 -7.38 -11.87 16.41
CA LEU A 716 -6.40 -11.91 17.51
C LEU A 716 -7.02 -12.33 18.85
N GLU A 717 -8.34 -12.13 19.02
CA GLU A 717 -9.11 -12.58 20.18
C GLU A 717 -9.07 -14.10 20.37
N SER A 718 -8.87 -14.86 19.28
CA SER A 718 -8.78 -16.32 19.31
C SER A 718 -7.40 -16.83 19.78
N VAL A 719 -6.39 -15.97 19.89
CA VAL A 719 -5.03 -16.34 20.32
C VAL A 719 -5.03 -16.97 21.70
N GLN A 720 -5.73 -16.39 22.68
CA GLN A 720 -5.73 -16.94 24.05
C GLN A 720 -6.38 -18.33 24.09
N ALA A 721 -7.45 -18.56 23.34
CA ALA A 721 -8.07 -19.89 23.24
C ALA A 721 -7.10 -20.91 22.64
N GLY A 722 -6.30 -20.51 21.65
CA GLY A 722 -5.24 -21.34 21.09
C GLY A 722 -4.12 -21.63 22.10
N VAL A 723 -3.68 -20.63 22.86
CA VAL A 723 -2.67 -20.80 23.93
C VAL A 723 -3.17 -21.76 25.00
N ASP A 724 -4.40 -21.61 25.45
CA ASP A 724 -5.02 -22.49 26.44
C ASP A 724 -5.12 -23.93 25.91
N MET A 725 -5.52 -24.11 24.65
CA MET A 725 -5.58 -25.43 24.01
C MET A 725 -4.19 -26.10 23.93
N VAL A 726 -3.14 -25.35 23.57
CA VAL A 726 -1.77 -25.89 23.56
C VAL A 726 -1.29 -26.22 24.97
N ARG A 727 -1.66 -25.43 25.99
CA ARG A 727 -1.35 -25.70 27.40
C ARG A 727 -2.00 -26.97 27.91
N ASP A 728 -3.26 -27.22 27.54
CA ASP A 728 -4.02 -28.42 27.93
C ASP A 728 -3.55 -29.67 27.17
N GLY A 729 -2.84 -29.47 26.05
CA GLY A 729 -2.16 -30.50 25.29
C GLY A 729 -2.86 -30.82 23.97
N VAL A 730 -2.06 -30.88 22.91
CA VAL A 730 -2.49 -31.24 21.55
C VAL A 730 -1.71 -32.43 21.04
N SER A 731 -2.26 -33.15 20.05
CA SER A 731 -1.61 -34.32 19.47
C SER A 731 -1.61 -34.25 17.96
N ALA A 732 -0.41 -34.27 17.37
CA ALA A 732 -0.20 -34.34 15.92
C ALA A 732 -0.96 -33.27 15.12
N THR A 733 -1.07 -32.06 15.67
CA THR A 733 -1.61 -30.88 15.01
C THR A 733 -0.88 -29.64 15.51
N LYS A 734 -0.86 -28.60 14.67
CA LYS A 734 -0.40 -27.26 15.07
C LYS A 734 -1.63 -26.36 15.21
N VAL A 735 -1.81 -25.74 16.38
CA VAL A 735 -2.91 -24.79 16.59
C VAL A 735 -2.58 -23.48 15.87
N VAL A 736 -3.52 -23.02 15.04
CA VAL A 736 -3.40 -21.83 14.20
C VAL A 736 -4.60 -20.92 14.43
N VAL A 737 -4.37 -19.62 14.36
CA VAL A 737 -5.40 -18.58 14.32
C VAL A 737 -5.36 -17.89 12.97
N ARG A 738 -6.52 -17.73 12.34
CA ARG A 738 -6.67 -16.99 11.08
C ARG A 738 -6.91 -15.51 11.38
N LEU A 739 -6.15 -14.60 10.77
CA LEU A 739 -6.23 -13.15 11.03
C LEU A 739 -6.79 -12.35 9.85
N SER A 740 -6.63 -12.83 8.63
CA SER A 740 -7.26 -12.25 7.43
C SER A 740 -7.85 -13.39 6.59
N PRO A 741 -9.08 -13.26 6.05
CA PRO A 741 -9.58 -14.18 5.03
C PRO A 741 -8.83 -13.97 3.71
N CYS A 742 -8.62 -15.07 2.97
CA CYS A 742 -7.98 -15.09 1.65
C CYS A 742 -8.73 -14.27 0.60
#